data_AF-A0A1I0YHU1-F1
#
_entry.id   AF-A0A1I0YHU1-F1
#
_cell.length_a   1.000
_cell.length_b   1.000
_cell.length_c   1.000
_cell.angle_alpha   90.00
_cell.angle_beta   90.00
_cell.angle_gamma   90.00
#
_symmetry.space_group_name_H-M   'P 1'
#
loop_
_entity.id
_entity.type
_entity.pdbx_description
1 polymer ?
#
loop_
_entity_poly.entity_id
_entity_poly.type
_entity_poly.pdbx_seq_one_letter_code
_entity_poly.pdbx_strand_id
1 'polypeptide(L)'
;MKDRIKLILQLFPAFILATCAAVTVYNWKAPKLPDIPKVLAETTKEEDGGKVEKLSLTKGNFDLEDGTYEGTATGYKGEVAVSVDVKDKSITAINIKSYADDDAFFNRAKKVIDEMILAQSFDVDVVSGATYSSNGIIDATKNALTGEKGSQVAAGAVTATASVEKVAEAAAYKDGSYYGSGKGFRGTTKVLVTILEGKISNIEIISYQDDDAYFNKAKSLLNNIISNQTTNVDTVSGATFSSKGLIEAVRDALSQAAVDGGVIDNNGENSDNNNQNNNSKDNDDDDKDYTYKDGTYAGSAQGFGGAVSVSVVVKNHLINKINITDCSHETPEYFEKAKTVTDEIIKSQSIKVDVVSGATYSSNGIINAVKDALKKARINKNDNDDDDNKPDKPEKPDKPDKPDKPDDPDIDDDDYTYKDGTYEGSAKGFGGNVSVSVLVKNHLIKKIKVTDSSEETPEYFSKAKAVINEIIKSQSTKVDVVSGATYSSNGIINAVKDALKKARINKNDDDDDDNKPDKPDEPDNPPSDVVYQNGTYEGKGTGYNKNGQITVRVIIENNKISAINLVSNGGDTKLFFDKAWKIVDNMIEKQKAEVDTVSGATLSSNGIIEAVKKALENSVNGIKVPDEPDEPDEPEKPIEETETYYDGVYEGSATGYSKSAKIQVSVEIAGGKISKINLISMGQETKRYFNKVWPKIPNAVISAQSTKVDVVSGATYSSNGVINAINEALTLAKNPPQEEKESVYKDGSYDVTVICKDKLDQFDYMIHLKVTIESDRITKLEAYGDLYEGGHEIFEEDNDAYLYAALEGIKENLLNFKDISGLKEGDIDIVSGASYSSNALIEGIFTALSQAGNNN
;
A
#
# COMPACT_ATOMS: atom_id res chain seq x y z
N MET A 1 -15.27 -4.76 -86.43
CA MET A 1 -13.98 -5.42 -86.74
C MET A 1 -13.54 -6.21 -85.49
N LYS A 2 -12.57 -7.14 -85.59
CA LYS A 2 -12.35 -8.23 -84.61
C LYS A 2 -12.01 -7.78 -83.16
N ASP A 3 -12.25 -8.71 -82.25
CA ASP A 3 -12.13 -8.66 -80.78
C ASP A 3 -10.67 -8.61 -80.25
N ARG A 4 -10.50 -8.06 -79.04
CA ARG A 4 -9.54 -8.47 -77.98
C ARG A 4 -9.86 -7.70 -76.67
N ILE A 5 -10.00 -8.34 -75.50
CA ILE A 5 -8.95 -8.91 -74.62
C ILE A 5 -8.02 -7.78 -74.11
N LYS A 6 -8.09 -7.29 -72.86
CA LYS A 6 -8.03 -7.88 -71.49
C LYS A 6 -6.58 -8.01 -70.97
N LEU A 7 -6.37 -7.60 -69.71
CA LEU A 7 -5.31 -8.01 -68.76
C LEU A 7 -3.97 -7.23 -68.69
N ILE A 8 -3.63 -6.80 -67.45
CA ILE A 8 -2.32 -6.76 -66.73
C ILE A 8 -1.00 -6.44 -67.47
N LEU A 9 -0.32 -5.37 -67.03
CA LEU A 9 1.08 -5.28 -66.51
C LEU A 9 1.25 -3.81 -66.01
N GLN A 10 1.82 -3.41 -64.86
CA GLN A 10 2.87 -3.92 -63.94
C GLN A 10 4.32 -3.71 -64.44
N LEU A 11 5.20 -3.32 -63.49
CA LEU A 11 6.67 -3.20 -63.53
C LEU A 11 7.33 -1.90 -64.06
N PHE A 12 8.05 -1.24 -63.14
CA PHE A 12 9.26 -0.40 -63.33
C PHE A 12 10.38 -1.19 -64.06
N PRO A 13 11.33 -0.56 -64.80
CA PRO A 13 12.49 0.22 -64.26
C PRO A 13 12.66 1.61 -64.92
N ALA A 14 13.27 2.67 -64.36
CA ALA A 14 14.53 2.90 -63.61
C ALA A 14 15.75 3.31 -64.50
N PHE A 15 16.62 4.20 -63.98
CA PHE A 15 17.76 4.89 -64.64
C PHE A 15 17.36 5.89 -65.77
N ILE A 16 18.09 6.97 -66.11
CA ILE A 16 19.46 7.49 -65.81
C ILE A 16 19.30 9.00 -65.45
N LEU A 17 19.71 9.55 -64.29
CA LEU A 17 21.07 9.97 -63.82
C LEU A 17 21.70 11.17 -64.58
N ALA A 18 22.06 12.24 -63.84
CA ALA A 18 22.97 13.36 -64.20
C ALA A 18 22.51 14.36 -65.31
N THR A 19 22.77 15.68 -65.26
CA THR A 19 23.40 16.54 -64.21
C THR A 19 23.08 18.04 -64.44
N CYS A 20 23.19 18.83 -63.35
CA CYS A 20 23.57 20.25 -63.29
C CYS A 20 22.67 21.38 -63.87
N ALA A 21 22.34 22.31 -62.95
CA ALA A 21 22.27 23.77 -63.12
C ALA A 21 21.15 24.41 -64.01
N ALA A 22 20.70 25.65 -63.77
CA ALA A 22 20.67 26.47 -62.54
C ALA A 22 19.75 27.71 -62.76
N VAL A 23 19.18 28.25 -61.67
CA VAL A 23 18.79 29.67 -61.50
C VAL A 23 17.76 30.29 -62.48
N THR A 24 16.52 30.35 -61.98
CA THR A 24 15.48 31.41 -62.17
C THR A 24 14.99 31.84 -63.56
N VAL A 25 13.65 31.83 -63.71
CA VAL A 25 12.91 32.90 -64.42
C VAL A 25 11.69 33.29 -63.56
N TYR A 26 11.39 34.58 -63.49
CA TYR A 26 10.25 35.16 -62.75
C TYR A 26 8.95 35.16 -63.59
N ASN A 27 7.80 35.34 -62.93
CA ASN A 27 6.50 35.79 -63.49
C ASN A 27 5.62 34.85 -64.35
N TRP A 28 4.49 34.47 -63.72
CA TRP A 28 3.11 34.89 -64.11
C TRP A 28 2.31 34.01 -65.13
N LYS A 29 0.97 33.86 -65.06
CA LYS A 29 -0.05 33.80 -63.97
C LYS A 29 -1.40 33.38 -64.59
N ALA A 30 -2.30 32.73 -63.84
CA ALA A 30 -3.69 32.47 -64.26
C ALA A 30 -4.73 32.71 -63.13
N PRO A 31 -5.70 33.63 -63.31
CA PRO A 31 -6.91 33.80 -62.47
C PRO A 31 -8.21 33.46 -63.24
N LYS A 32 -9.40 33.31 -62.66
CA LYS A 32 -9.92 32.90 -61.33
C LYS A 32 -11.43 32.64 -61.52
N LEU A 33 -12.08 31.81 -60.68
CA LEU A 33 -13.50 31.88 -60.23
C LEU A 33 -13.97 30.51 -59.69
N PRO A 34 -14.87 30.43 -58.68
CA PRO A 34 -15.15 31.37 -57.60
C PRO A 34 -14.71 30.81 -56.22
N ASP A 35 -14.49 31.68 -55.23
CA ASP A 35 -14.23 31.24 -53.85
C ASP A 35 -15.56 31.04 -53.09
N ILE A 36 -15.73 29.88 -52.45
CA ILE A 36 -16.82 29.56 -51.50
C ILE A 36 -16.14 29.05 -50.21
N PRO A 37 -16.54 29.53 -49.01
CA PRO A 37 -15.55 29.82 -47.98
C PRO A 37 -15.21 28.65 -47.04
N LYS A 38 -13.93 28.54 -46.69
CA LYS A 38 -13.44 27.70 -45.58
C LYS A 38 -13.51 28.51 -44.28
N VAL A 39 -14.72 28.71 -43.76
CA VAL A 39 -14.93 29.45 -42.49
C VAL A 39 -14.61 28.54 -41.31
N LEU A 40 -13.56 28.89 -40.57
CA LEU A 40 -13.52 28.68 -39.13
C LEU A 40 -12.65 29.77 -38.49
N ALA A 41 -13.22 30.96 -38.36
CA ALA A 41 -12.65 32.08 -37.64
C ALA A 41 -13.78 32.70 -36.80
N GLU A 42 -13.71 32.51 -35.47
CA GLU A 42 -14.60 33.21 -34.53
C GLU A 42 -13.87 33.40 -33.18
N THR A 43 -12.95 34.36 -33.18
CA THR A 43 -12.72 35.26 -32.05
C THR A 43 -14.03 36.02 -31.74
N THR A 44 -14.39 36.42 -30.52
CA THR A 44 -13.69 36.43 -29.23
C THR A 44 -14.71 36.66 -28.10
N LYS A 45 -14.37 36.27 -26.86
CA LYS A 45 -14.48 37.11 -25.65
C LYS A 45 -13.35 36.75 -24.68
N GLU A 46 -13.03 37.67 -23.78
CA GLU A 46 -11.78 37.73 -23.01
C GLU A 46 -11.94 37.25 -21.54
N GLU A 47 -10.90 37.47 -20.72
CA GLU A 47 -10.70 37.05 -19.31
C GLU A 47 -10.29 35.56 -19.15
N ASP A 48 -9.13 35.21 -18.57
CA ASP A 48 -7.94 36.02 -18.24
C ASP A 48 -6.64 35.17 -18.34
N GLY A 49 -5.46 35.79 -18.16
CA GLY A 49 -4.15 35.27 -18.57
C GLY A 49 -3.60 34.08 -17.78
N GLY A 50 -3.25 33.01 -18.51
CA GLY A 50 -2.31 31.98 -18.06
C GLY A 50 -1.03 32.01 -18.91
N LYS A 51 0.15 32.15 -18.27
CA LYS A 51 1.45 32.14 -18.95
C LYS A 51 1.71 30.74 -19.54
N VAL A 52 1.80 30.64 -20.87
CA VAL A 52 2.15 29.37 -21.54
C VAL A 52 3.66 29.19 -21.48
N GLU A 53 4.13 28.28 -20.61
CA GLU A 53 5.54 27.90 -20.58
C GLU A 53 5.98 27.31 -21.92
N LYS A 54 7.02 27.92 -22.50
CA LYS A 54 7.60 27.46 -23.76
C LYS A 54 8.57 26.32 -23.48
N LEU A 55 8.03 25.12 -23.31
CA LEU A 55 8.78 23.86 -23.19
C LEU A 55 9.96 23.83 -24.18
N SER A 56 11.16 23.64 -23.63
CA SER A 56 12.39 23.61 -24.42
C SER A 56 12.44 22.31 -25.22
N LEU A 57 12.24 22.43 -26.54
CA LEU A 57 12.37 21.29 -27.45
C LEU A 57 13.83 20.84 -27.48
N THR A 58 14.07 19.62 -27.00
CA THR A 58 15.32 18.88 -27.21
C THR A 58 15.62 18.85 -28.71
N LYS A 59 16.90 18.92 -29.12
CA LYS A 59 17.26 18.71 -30.54
C LYS A 59 17.48 17.22 -30.79
N GLY A 60 16.84 16.69 -31.83
CA GLY A 60 16.95 15.28 -32.22
C GLY A 60 18.28 14.94 -32.90
N ASN A 61 18.57 13.64 -32.95
CA ASN A 61 19.77 13.07 -33.57
C ASN A 61 19.43 11.90 -34.50
N PHE A 62 18.28 11.96 -35.19
CA PHE A 62 17.90 10.94 -36.17
C PHE A 62 18.79 11.09 -37.42
N ASP A 63 19.45 10.00 -37.85
CA ASP A 63 20.31 10.01 -39.04
C ASP A 63 19.49 9.83 -40.33
N LEU A 64 18.57 10.78 -40.52
CA LEU A 64 17.64 10.88 -41.64
C LEU A 64 17.83 12.23 -42.36
N GLU A 65 17.37 12.30 -43.61
CA GLU A 65 17.26 13.56 -44.34
C GLU A 65 15.97 14.31 -43.95
N ASP A 66 15.89 15.61 -44.24
CA ASP A 66 14.67 16.39 -44.02
C ASP A 66 13.52 15.87 -44.92
N GLY A 67 12.42 15.41 -44.33
CA GLY A 67 11.30 14.82 -45.07
C GLY A 67 10.19 14.22 -44.22
N THR A 68 9.10 13.83 -44.89
CA THR A 68 7.97 13.12 -44.28
C THR A 68 8.15 11.61 -44.45
N TYR A 69 8.18 10.89 -43.33
CA TYR A 69 8.33 9.44 -43.26
C TYR A 69 6.98 8.79 -42.90
N GLU A 70 6.65 7.64 -43.49
CA GLU A 70 5.40 6.92 -43.22
C GLU A 70 5.67 5.59 -42.53
N GLY A 71 4.84 5.22 -41.56
CA GLY A 71 4.98 3.96 -40.83
C GLY A 71 3.66 3.40 -40.31
N THR A 72 3.60 2.08 -40.16
CA THR A 72 2.42 1.35 -39.66
C THR A 72 2.80 0.30 -38.61
N ALA A 73 1.91 0.11 -37.63
CA ALA A 73 2.05 -0.90 -36.57
C ALA A 73 0.69 -1.36 -36.04
N THR A 74 0.68 -2.39 -35.20
CA THR A 74 -0.55 -2.98 -34.64
C THR A 74 -0.94 -2.29 -33.33
N GLY A 75 -2.12 -1.65 -33.31
CA GLY A 75 -2.77 -1.15 -32.10
C GLY A 75 -3.60 -2.22 -31.38
N TYR A 76 -4.56 -1.78 -30.56
CA TYR A 76 -5.43 -2.66 -29.76
C TYR A 76 -6.40 -3.52 -30.60
N LYS A 77 -6.93 -2.98 -31.70
CA LYS A 77 -7.94 -3.65 -32.56
C LYS A 77 -7.53 -3.81 -34.02
N GLY A 78 -6.44 -3.18 -34.45
CA GLY A 78 -5.91 -3.32 -35.81
C GLY A 78 -4.80 -2.33 -36.10
N GLU A 79 -4.53 -2.07 -37.38
CA GLU A 79 -3.42 -1.23 -37.80
C GLU A 79 -3.62 0.25 -37.40
N VAL A 80 -2.53 0.86 -36.94
CA VAL A 80 -2.33 2.30 -36.73
C VAL A 80 -1.29 2.76 -37.74
N ALA A 81 -1.60 3.82 -38.48
CA ALA A 81 -0.71 4.42 -39.48
C ALA A 81 -0.42 5.87 -39.13
N VAL A 82 0.84 6.28 -39.28
CA VAL A 82 1.31 7.64 -38.99
C VAL A 82 2.15 8.19 -40.13
N SER A 83 2.31 9.52 -40.16
CA SER A 83 3.42 10.17 -40.86
C SER A 83 4.17 11.12 -39.94
N VAL A 84 5.49 10.99 -39.94
CA VAL A 84 6.44 11.70 -39.08
C VAL A 84 7.22 12.69 -39.93
N ASP A 85 7.17 13.97 -39.58
CA ASP A 85 7.88 15.02 -40.31
C ASP A 85 9.22 15.31 -39.62
N VAL A 86 10.33 14.95 -40.27
CA VAL A 86 11.70 15.13 -39.77
C VAL A 86 12.34 16.35 -40.42
N LYS A 87 13.00 17.19 -39.62
CA LYS A 87 13.76 18.35 -40.09
C LYS A 87 14.94 18.64 -39.15
N ASP A 88 16.10 19.01 -39.69
CA ASP A 88 17.31 19.31 -38.91
C ASP A 88 17.68 18.16 -37.94
N LYS A 89 17.52 16.91 -38.40
CA LYS A 89 17.64 15.65 -37.64
C LYS A 89 16.67 15.46 -36.46
N SER A 90 15.60 16.26 -36.42
CA SER A 90 14.62 16.30 -35.32
C SER A 90 13.21 15.98 -35.80
N ILE A 91 12.41 15.29 -34.99
CA ILE A 91 10.97 15.13 -35.21
C ILE A 91 10.31 16.50 -35.00
N THR A 92 9.51 16.94 -35.97
CA THR A 92 8.77 18.22 -35.92
C THR A 92 7.26 18.06 -35.87
N ALA A 93 6.72 16.93 -36.35
CA ALA A 93 5.32 16.53 -36.16
C ALA A 93 5.16 15.00 -36.28
N ILE A 94 4.11 14.46 -35.64
CA ILE A 94 3.64 13.08 -35.84
C ILE A 94 2.13 13.15 -36.09
N ASN A 95 1.70 12.79 -37.29
CA ASN A 95 0.32 12.89 -37.74
C ASN A 95 -0.31 11.49 -37.85
N ILE A 96 -1.41 11.24 -37.13
CA ILE A 96 -2.17 9.99 -37.29
C ILE A 96 -2.93 10.01 -38.62
N LYS A 97 -2.69 9.01 -39.48
CA LYS A 97 -3.37 8.82 -40.77
C LYS A 97 -4.60 7.93 -40.67
N SER A 98 -4.52 6.84 -39.91
CA SER A 98 -5.64 5.93 -39.65
C SER A 98 -5.38 5.08 -38.40
N TYR A 99 -6.46 4.60 -37.78
CA TYR A 99 -6.43 3.62 -36.70
C TYR A 99 -7.71 2.77 -36.72
N ALA A 100 -7.63 1.54 -36.20
CA ALA A 100 -8.78 0.64 -36.02
C ALA A 100 -9.25 0.52 -34.55
N ASP A 101 -8.58 1.22 -33.65
CA ASP A 101 -8.78 1.18 -32.19
C ASP A 101 -10.04 1.93 -31.71
N ASP A 102 -10.51 1.60 -30.51
CA ASP A 102 -11.62 2.34 -29.87
C ASP A 102 -11.23 3.79 -29.57
N ASP A 103 -12.01 4.76 -30.05
CA ASP A 103 -11.77 6.20 -29.85
C ASP A 103 -11.51 6.57 -28.38
N ALA A 104 -12.22 5.96 -27.43
CA ALA A 104 -12.08 6.24 -26.00
C ALA A 104 -10.76 5.74 -25.38
N PHE A 105 -10.00 4.91 -26.10
CA PHE A 105 -8.67 4.42 -25.73
C PHE A 105 -7.60 5.11 -26.59
N PHE A 106 -7.82 5.15 -27.91
CA PHE A 106 -6.91 5.79 -28.86
C PHE A 106 -6.74 7.29 -28.60
N ASN A 107 -7.80 8.03 -28.25
CA ASN A 107 -7.69 9.45 -27.90
C ASN A 107 -6.90 9.71 -26.61
N ARG A 108 -6.81 8.73 -25.68
CA ARG A 108 -5.91 8.83 -24.52
C ARG A 108 -4.47 8.52 -24.91
N ALA A 109 -4.27 7.52 -25.76
CA ALA A 109 -2.94 7.16 -26.26
C ALA A 109 -2.25 8.29 -27.02
N LYS A 110 -2.98 9.18 -27.70
CA LYS A 110 -2.42 10.32 -28.46
C LYS A 110 -1.42 11.19 -27.67
N LYS A 111 -1.48 11.26 -26.34
CA LYS A 111 -0.51 12.01 -25.50
C LYS A 111 0.96 11.60 -25.74
N VAL A 112 1.22 10.36 -26.16
CA VAL A 112 2.59 9.91 -26.48
C VAL A 112 3.20 10.66 -27.68
N ILE A 113 2.38 11.29 -28.53
CA ILE A 113 2.88 12.13 -29.63
C ILE A 113 3.64 13.35 -29.09
N ASP A 114 3.02 14.06 -28.13
CA ASP A 114 3.60 15.26 -27.54
C ASP A 114 4.90 14.93 -26.80
N GLU A 115 4.92 13.78 -26.11
CA GLU A 115 6.08 13.24 -25.41
C GLU A 115 7.21 12.84 -26.37
N MET A 116 6.91 12.14 -27.47
CA MET A 116 7.94 11.79 -28.48
C MET A 116 8.55 13.02 -29.17
N ILE A 117 7.74 14.06 -29.42
CA ILE A 117 8.21 15.32 -30.01
C ILE A 117 9.07 16.11 -29.01
N LEU A 118 8.71 16.12 -27.72
CA LEU A 118 9.48 16.80 -26.67
C LEU A 118 10.81 16.08 -26.38
N ALA A 119 10.77 14.75 -26.23
CA ALA A 119 11.92 13.90 -25.90
C ALA A 119 12.84 13.63 -27.11
N GLN A 120 12.35 13.86 -28.34
CA GLN A 120 13.04 13.47 -29.59
C GLN A 120 13.41 11.97 -29.61
N SER A 121 12.51 11.15 -29.09
CA SER A 121 12.69 9.72 -28.86
C SER A 121 11.37 9.00 -29.08
N PHE A 122 11.41 7.73 -29.48
CA PHE A 122 10.25 6.82 -29.42
C PHE A 122 10.26 5.96 -28.14
N ASP A 123 11.29 6.10 -27.30
CA ASP A 123 11.34 5.55 -25.94
C ASP A 123 10.62 6.53 -24.99
N VAL A 124 9.29 6.38 -24.88
CA VAL A 124 8.40 7.20 -24.05
C VAL A 124 7.37 6.33 -23.33
N ASP A 125 6.83 6.82 -22.21
CA ASP A 125 5.90 6.07 -21.37
C ASP A 125 4.54 5.80 -22.04
N VAL A 126 3.96 4.64 -21.72
CA VAL A 126 2.66 4.22 -22.24
C VAL A 126 1.52 4.79 -21.41
N VAL A 127 0.50 5.37 -22.06
CA VAL A 127 -0.61 6.01 -21.33
C VAL A 127 -1.43 4.97 -20.58
N SER A 128 -1.60 5.19 -19.27
CA SER A 128 -2.29 4.27 -18.37
C SER A 128 -3.71 3.95 -18.83
N GLY A 129 -4.01 2.66 -18.95
CA GLY A 129 -5.29 2.17 -19.47
C GLY A 129 -5.52 2.41 -20.97
N ALA A 130 -4.49 2.78 -21.74
CA ALA A 130 -4.50 2.92 -23.21
C ALA A 130 -3.29 2.23 -23.89
N THR A 131 -2.53 1.42 -23.14
CA THR A 131 -1.23 0.84 -23.49
C THR A 131 -1.10 0.28 -24.91
N TYR A 132 -2.02 -0.57 -25.37
CA TYR A 132 -1.93 -1.15 -26.72
C TYR A 132 -2.05 -0.10 -27.84
N SER A 133 -2.86 0.94 -27.63
CA SER A 133 -2.98 2.07 -28.55
C SER A 133 -1.76 2.99 -28.47
N SER A 134 -1.13 3.14 -27.30
CA SER A 134 0.16 3.86 -27.16
C SER A 134 1.27 3.13 -27.92
N ASN A 135 1.42 1.82 -27.73
CA ASN A 135 2.39 1.01 -28.48
C ASN A 135 2.13 1.12 -29.99
N GLY A 136 0.87 1.03 -30.45
CA GLY A 136 0.54 1.20 -31.87
C GLY A 136 0.97 2.54 -32.47
N ILE A 137 0.99 3.63 -31.70
CA ILE A 137 1.49 4.95 -32.15
C ILE A 137 3.03 5.00 -32.08
N ILE A 138 3.63 4.48 -31.00
CA ILE A 138 5.09 4.43 -30.80
C ILE A 138 5.77 3.55 -31.85
N ASP A 139 5.31 2.32 -32.05
CA ASP A 139 5.85 1.37 -33.03
C ASP A 139 5.64 1.85 -34.47
N ALA A 140 4.53 2.54 -34.78
CA ALA A 140 4.33 3.14 -36.11
C ALA A 140 5.29 4.32 -36.35
N THR A 141 5.56 5.12 -35.31
CA THR A 141 6.55 6.21 -35.36
C THR A 141 7.97 5.66 -35.50
N LYS A 142 8.32 4.62 -34.74
CA LYS A 142 9.59 3.89 -34.87
C LYS A 142 9.73 3.27 -36.27
N ASN A 143 8.67 2.69 -36.82
CA ASN A 143 8.66 2.10 -38.16
C ASN A 143 8.93 3.17 -39.25
N ALA A 144 8.32 4.36 -39.12
CA ALA A 144 8.60 5.48 -40.02
C ALA A 144 10.07 5.93 -39.96
N LEU A 145 10.64 6.05 -38.75
CA LEU A 145 11.97 6.60 -38.52
C LEU A 145 13.14 5.63 -38.73
N THR A 146 12.90 4.31 -38.61
CA THR A 146 13.97 3.29 -38.68
C THR A 146 13.81 2.31 -39.84
N GLY A 147 12.62 2.24 -40.45
CA GLY A 147 12.27 1.17 -41.41
C GLY A 147 12.09 -0.21 -40.77
N GLU A 148 12.39 -0.40 -39.48
CA GLU A 148 12.09 -1.62 -38.76
C GLU A 148 10.59 -1.82 -38.71
N LYS A 149 10.08 -2.94 -39.24
CA LYS A 149 8.67 -3.29 -39.04
C LYS A 149 8.47 -3.66 -37.59
N GLY A 150 7.48 -3.03 -36.94
CA GLY A 150 6.99 -3.47 -35.62
C GLY A 150 6.75 -4.98 -35.65
N SER A 151 7.21 -5.68 -34.61
CA SER A 151 7.20 -7.14 -34.58
C SER A 151 5.78 -7.67 -34.83
N GLN A 152 5.63 -8.73 -35.65
CA GLN A 152 4.30 -9.25 -36.02
C GLN A 152 3.65 -10.04 -34.88
N VAL A 153 3.25 -9.33 -33.83
CA VAL A 153 2.34 -9.83 -32.81
C VAL A 153 0.89 -9.73 -33.28
N ALA A 154 0.34 -10.85 -33.71
CA ALA A 154 -1.10 -10.98 -33.93
C ALA A 154 -1.82 -10.86 -32.58
N ALA A 155 -2.45 -9.71 -32.32
CA ALA A 155 -3.30 -9.44 -31.16
C ALA A 155 -2.69 -9.88 -29.80
N GLY A 156 -1.38 -9.69 -29.62
CA GLY A 156 -0.60 -10.45 -28.64
C GLY A 156 0.65 -9.78 -28.09
N ALA A 157 0.46 -8.74 -27.26
CA ALA A 157 1.19 -8.63 -25.99
C ALA A 157 2.75 -8.58 -26.01
N VAL A 158 3.37 -7.64 -26.72
CA VAL A 158 4.80 -7.23 -26.53
C VAL A 158 4.94 -5.70 -26.52
N THR A 159 5.92 -5.07 -25.89
CA THR A 159 6.76 -5.51 -24.74
C THR A 159 7.19 -4.28 -23.94
N ALA A 160 6.87 -4.24 -22.65
CA ALA A 160 7.76 -3.65 -21.67
C ALA A 160 8.53 -4.82 -21.05
N THR A 161 9.76 -5.06 -21.53
CA THR A 161 10.51 -6.29 -21.22
C THR A 161 11.15 -6.24 -19.84
N ALA A 162 10.31 -6.29 -18.81
CA ALA A 162 10.73 -6.77 -17.49
C ALA A 162 10.82 -8.30 -17.52
N SER A 163 11.75 -8.83 -18.33
CA SER A 163 12.06 -10.26 -18.38
C SER A 163 12.42 -10.80 -16.99
N VAL A 164 12.23 -12.09 -16.78
CA VAL A 164 12.96 -12.82 -15.73
C VAL A 164 14.34 -13.12 -16.31
N GLU A 165 15.40 -13.03 -15.50
CA GLU A 165 16.74 -13.35 -15.98
C GLU A 165 16.79 -14.78 -16.54
N LYS A 166 17.58 -14.97 -17.60
CA LYS A 166 17.76 -16.29 -18.21
C LYS A 166 18.68 -17.13 -17.35
N VAL A 167 18.18 -18.27 -16.87
CA VAL A 167 18.94 -19.20 -16.04
C VAL A 167 19.53 -20.31 -16.90
N ALA A 168 20.66 -20.87 -16.47
CA ALA A 168 21.10 -22.16 -16.95
C ALA A 168 20.11 -23.23 -16.49
N GLU A 169 19.76 -24.16 -17.38
CA GLU A 169 18.79 -25.22 -17.10
C GLU A 169 19.51 -26.57 -17.03
N ALA A 170 19.01 -27.50 -16.19
CA ALA A 170 19.74 -28.72 -15.89
C ALA A 170 19.87 -29.64 -17.12
N ALA A 171 21.02 -30.29 -17.26
CA ALA A 171 21.30 -31.18 -18.39
C ALA A 171 20.39 -32.43 -18.42
N ALA A 172 19.83 -32.81 -17.28
CA ALA A 172 18.77 -33.81 -17.15
C ALA A 172 17.94 -33.56 -15.88
N TYR A 173 16.67 -33.95 -15.92
CA TYR A 173 15.77 -33.99 -14.77
C TYR A 173 15.44 -35.44 -14.41
N LYS A 174 15.19 -35.69 -13.12
CA LYS A 174 14.70 -36.96 -12.58
C LYS A 174 13.19 -37.06 -12.82
N ASP A 175 12.71 -38.24 -13.18
CA ASP A 175 11.28 -38.50 -13.31
C ASP A 175 10.58 -38.45 -11.93
N GLY A 176 9.40 -37.83 -11.89
CA GLY A 176 8.67 -37.57 -10.64
C GLY A 176 7.67 -36.42 -10.76
N SER A 177 7.08 -36.01 -9.65
CA SER A 177 6.20 -34.84 -9.57
C SER A 177 6.67 -33.91 -8.46
N TYR A 178 7.06 -32.69 -8.86
CA TYR A 178 7.78 -31.72 -8.05
C TYR A 178 6.92 -30.48 -7.80
N TYR A 179 6.82 -30.04 -6.56
CA TYR A 179 6.08 -28.82 -6.21
C TYR A 179 7.03 -27.63 -6.17
N GLY A 180 6.60 -26.49 -6.72
CA GLY A 180 7.40 -25.27 -6.69
C GLY A 180 6.56 -24.02 -6.52
N SER A 181 7.22 -22.95 -6.10
CA SER A 181 6.62 -21.72 -5.61
C SER A 181 7.36 -20.46 -6.09
N GLY A 182 6.61 -19.39 -6.35
CA GLY A 182 7.16 -18.14 -6.90
C GLY A 182 6.26 -16.94 -6.58
N LYS A 183 6.79 -15.73 -6.67
CA LYS A 183 6.12 -14.52 -6.14
C LYS A 183 5.41 -13.74 -7.25
N GLY A 184 4.08 -13.78 -7.23
CA GLY A 184 3.21 -12.95 -8.06
C GLY A 184 3.09 -11.51 -7.54
N PHE A 185 2.15 -10.76 -8.12
CA PHE A 185 1.88 -9.37 -7.76
C PHE A 185 1.33 -9.20 -6.33
N ARG A 186 0.46 -10.11 -5.89
CA ARG A 186 -0.22 -10.06 -4.58
C ARG A 186 0.25 -11.13 -3.60
N GLY A 187 0.93 -12.18 -4.08
CA GLY A 187 1.42 -13.24 -3.21
C GLY A 187 1.92 -14.45 -3.97
N THR A 188 1.96 -15.60 -3.30
CA THR A 188 2.60 -16.81 -3.82
C THR A 188 1.74 -17.53 -4.87
N THR A 189 2.36 -17.89 -5.98
CA THR A 189 1.89 -18.92 -6.92
C THR A 189 2.54 -20.26 -6.55
N LYS A 190 1.78 -21.36 -6.61
CA LYS A 190 2.29 -22.74 -6.46
C LYS A 190 1.87 -23.60 -7.65
N VAL A 191 2.79 -24.43 -8.13
CA VAL A 191 2.57 -25.39 -9.21
C VAL A 191 3.06 -26.78 -8.83
N LEU A 192 2.59 -27.79 -9.57
CA LEU A 192 3.08 -29.16 -9.57
C LEU A 192 3.56 -29.51 -10.98
N VAL A 193 4.86 -29.73 -11.11
CA VAL A 193 5.52 -30.07 -12.38
C VAL A 193 5.77 -31.57 -12.42
N THR A 194 5.23 -32.26 -13.42
CA THR A 194 5.50 -33.69 -13.63
C THR A 194 6.58 -33.88 -14.69
N ILE A 195 7.60 -34.65 -14.35
CA ILE A 195 8.70 -35.06 -15.22
C ILE A 195 8.53 -36.53 -15.60
N LEU A 196 8.57 -36.83 -16.90
CA LEU A 196 8.58 -38.19 -17.47
C LEU A 196 9.62 -38.26 -18.58
N GLU A 197 10.42 -39.33 -18.62
CA GLU A 197 11.54 -39.50 -19.55
C GLU A 197 12.51 -38.31 -19.57
N GLY A 198 12.74 -37.70 -18.40
CA GLY A 198 13.58 -36.51 -18.21
C GLY A 198 12.98 -35.19 -18.72
N LYS A 199 11.69 -35.18 -19.09
CA LYS A 199 10.99 -34.03 -19.72
C LYS A 199 9.77 -33.56 -18.94
N ILE A 200 9.50 -32.27 -19.00
CA ILE A 200 8.28 -31.63 -18.49
C ILE A 200 7.08 -32.20 -19.27
N SER A 201 6.26 -33.03 -18.62
CA SER A 201 5.09 -33.65 -19.23
C SER A 201 3.77 -32.95 -18.84
N ASN A 202 3.72 -32.33 -17.66
CA ASN A 202 2.59 -31.56 -17.18
C ASN A 202 3.04 -30.43 -16.23
N ILE A 203 2.27 -29.35 -16.17
CA ILE A 203 2.37 -28.34 -15.11
C ILE A 203 0.94 -28.03 -14.64
N GLU A 204 0.61 -28.51 -13.45
CA GLU A 204 -0.67 -28.24 -12.79
C GLU A 204 -0.55 -27.03 -11.86
N ILE A 205 -1.61 -26.22 -11.78
CA ILE A 205 -1.67 -25.04 -10.92
C ILE A 205 -2.38 -25.40 -9.63
N ILE A 206 -1.67 -25.27 -8.52
CA ILE A 206 -2.13 -25.74 -7.21
C ILE A 206 -2.80 -24.61 -6.42
N SER A 207 -2.21 -23.41 -6.42
CA SER A 207 -2.79 -22.23 -5.76
C SER A 207 -2.15 -20.95 -6.27
N TYR A 208 -2.89 -19.84 -6.25
CA TYR A 208 -2.35 -18.51 -6.54
C TYR A 208 -3.07 -17.45 -5.71
N GLN A 209 -2.42 -16.30 -5.51
CA GLN A 209 -2.93 -15.17 -4.71
C GLN A 209 -3.12 -13.88 -5.54
N ASP A 210 -2.75 -13.91 -6.83
CA ASP A 210 -2.96 -12.84 -7.80
C ASP A 210 -4.41 -12.79 -8.31
N ASP A 211 -4.87 -11.62 -8.79
CA ASP A 211 -6.21 -11.50 -9.38
C ASP A 211 -6.37 -12.40 -10.61
N ASP A 212 -7.51 -13.09 -10.70
CA ASP A 212 -7.86 -13.98 -11.82
C ASP A 212 -7.65 -13.34 -13.20
N ALA A 213 -7.94 -12.05 -13.37
CA ALA A 213 -7.82 -11.36 -14.65
C ALA A 213 -6.38 -11.22 -15.16
N TYR A 214 -5.39 -11.27 -14.27
CA TYR A 214 -3.96 -11.26 -14.60
C TYR A 214 -3.38 -12.66 -14.57
N PHE A 215 -3.71 -13.44 -13.54
CA PHE A 215 -3.20 -14.79 -13.42
C PHE A 215 -3.67 -15.70 -14.56
N ASN A 216 -4.94 -15.62 -14.99
CA ASN A 216 -5.43 -16.38 -16.16
C ASN A 216 -4.74 -16.00 -17.49
N LYS A 217 -4.15 -14.81 -17.62
CA LYS A 217 -3.28 -14.48 -18.76
C LYS A 217 -1.93 -15.17 -18.66
N ALA A 218 -1.32 -15.14 -17.47
CA ALA A 218 -0.04 -15.81 -17.20
C ALA A 218 -0.12 -17.33 -17.43
N LYS A 219 -1.28 -17.98 -17.19
CA LYS A 219 -1.51 -19.40 -17.49
C LYS A 219 -1.14 -19.82 -18.92
N SER A 220 -1.17 -18.90 -19.90
CA SER A 220 -0.76 -19.20 -21.28
C SER A 220 0.70 -19.63 -21.42
N LEU A 221 1.58 -19.25 -20.48
CA LEU A 221 3.00 -19.63 -20.47
C LEU A 221 3.23 -21.12 -20.24
N LEU A 222 2.31 -21.84 -19.59
CA LEU A 222 2.48 -23.27 -19.34
C LEU A 222 2.61 -24.07 -20.64
N ASN A 223 1.85 -23.69 -21.67
CA ASN A 223 1.95 -24.31 -22.99
C ASN A 223 3.32 -24.05 -23.64
N ASN A 224 3.88 -22.86 -23.47
CA ASN A 224 5.20 -22.50 -24.00
C ASN A 224 6.30 -23.27 -23.27
N ILE A 225 6.24 -23.35 -21.94
CA ILE A 225 7.21 -24.05 -21.10
C ILE A 225 7.21 -25.56 -21.41
N ILE A 226 6.03 -26.18 -21.49
CA ILE A 226 5.89 -27.61 -21.82
C ILE A 226 6.34 -27.89 -23.27
N SER A 227 5.94 -27.06 -24.24
CA SER A 227 6.27 -27.30 -25.66
C SER A 227 7.76 -27.10 -25.96
N ASN A 228 8.40 -26.11 -25.33
CA ASN A 228 9.79 -25.75 -25.57
C ASN A 228 10.77 -26.36 -24.55
N GLN A 229 10.28 -27.04 -23.51
CA GLN A 229 11.05 -27.64 -22.41
C GLN A 229 11.97 -26.64 -21.69
N THR A 230 11.55 -25.38 -21.57
CA THR A 230 12.35 -24.29 -20.98
C THR A 230 11.48 -23.29 -20.21
N THR A 231 12.03 -22.80 -19.10
CA THR A 231 11.49 -21.70 -18.29
C THR A 231 12.00 -20.33 -18.75
N ASN A 232 12.91 -20.28 -19.72
CA ASN A 232 13.46 -19.05 -20.28
C ASN A 232 12.50 -18.41 -21.31
N VAL A 233 11.24 -18.24 -20.90
CA VAL A 233 10.13 -17.66 -21.68
C VAL A 233 9.82 -16.22 -21.23
N ASP A 234 9.36 -15.39 -22.16
CA ASP A 234 8.98 -14.01 -21.87
C ASP A 234 7.68 -13.91 -21.06
N THR A 235 7.55 -12.86 -20.25
CA THR A 235 6.34 -12.59 -19.45
C THR A 235 5.18 -12.08 -20.30
N VAL A 236 3.94 -12.46 -19.98
CA VAL A 236 2.75 -12.00 -20.72
C VAL A 236 2.47 -10.52 -20.43
N SER A 237 2.42 -9.68 -21.48
CA SER A 237 2.18 -8.25 -21.33
C SER A 237 0.83 -7.96 -20.66
N GLY A 238 0.83 -7.03 -19.69
CA GLY A 238 -0.32 -6.75 -18.84
C GLY A 238 -0.67 -7.89 -17.86
N ALA A 239 0.28 -8.79 -17.58
CA ALA A 239 0.27 -9.80 -16.51
C ALA A 239 1.69 -10.14 -16.03
N THR A 240 2.61 -9.17 -16.09
CA THR A 240 4.06 -9.34 -15.91
C THR A 240 4.44 -9.99 -14.58
N PHE A 241 3.97 -9.46 -13.45
CA PHE A 241 4.28 -10.00 -12.13
C PHE A 241 3.69 -11.40 -11.91
N SER A 242 2.44 -11.64 -12.33
CA SER A 242 1.82 -12.98 -12.31
C SER A 242 2.58 -13.98 -13.19
N SER A 243 3.19 -13.51 -14.29
CA SER A 243 4.06 -14.31 -15.15
C SER A 243 5.39 -14.63 -14.47
N LYS A 244 6.03 -13.66 -13.79
CA LYS A 244 7.26 -13.89 -13.01
C LYS A 244 7.04 -14.95 -11.94
N GLY A 245 6.01 -14.78 -11.10
CA GLY A 245 5.66 -15.75 -10.05
C GLY A 245 5.32 -17.15 -10.57
N LEU A 246 4.78 -17.27 -11.79
CA LEU A 246 4.52 -18.56 -12.42
C LEU A 246 5.81 -19.21 -12.99
N ILE A 247 6.69 -18.42 -13.62
CA ILE A 247 7.99 -18.88 -14.13
C ILE A 247 8.89 -19.32 -12.96
N GLU A 248 8.97 -18.51 -11.89
CA GLU A 248 9.68 -18.83 -10.65
C GLU A 248 9.16 -20.13 -10.03
N ALA A 249 7.83 -20.30 -9.92
CA ALA A 249 7.25 -21.51 -9.36
C ALA A 249 7.60 -22.78 -10.15
N VAL A 250 7.75 -22.70 -11.48
CA VAL A 250 8.24 -23.83 -12.28
C VAL A 250 9.74 -24.04 -12.09
N ARG A 251 10.55 -22.97 -12.02
CA ARG A 251 12.00 -23.07 -11.77
C ARG A 251 12.34 -23.70 -10.41
N ASP A 252 11.61 -23.35 -9.36
CA ASP A 252 11.71 -23.97 -8.03
C ASP A 252 11.49 -25.50 -8.12
N ALA A 253 10.39 -25.93 -8.75
CA ALA A 253 10.10 -27.36 -8.96
C ALA A 253 11.18 -28.08 -9.80
N LEU A 254 11.70 -27.45 -10.85
CA LEU A 254 12.75 -28.02 -11.69
C LEU A 254 14.11 -28.11 -10.99
N SER A 255 14.43 -27.19 -10.07
CA SER A 255 15.66 -27.24 -9.28
C SER A 255 15.73 -28.51 -8.42
N GLN A 256 14.60 -28.90 -7.82
CA GLN A 256 14.45 -30.13 -7.04
C GLN A 256 14.54 -31.40 -7.91
N ALA A 257 14.16 -31.30 -9.19
CA ALA A 257 14.22 -32.38 -10.16
C ALA A 257 15.61 -32.59 -10.77
N ALA A 258 16.54 -31.65 -10.64
CA ALA A 258 17.83 -31.70 -11.33
C ALA A 258 18.64 -32.99 -11.02
N VAL A 259 19.19 -33.60 -12.07
CA VAL A 259 20.27 -34.58 -11.95
C VAL A 259 21.58 -33.80 -11.85
N ASP A 260 22.11 -33.67 -10.64
CA ASP A 260 23.33 -32.90 -10.39
C ASP A 260 24.52 -33.46 -11.17
N GLY A 261 25.30 -32.54 -11.74
CA GLY A 261 26.48 -32.78 -12.56
C GLY A 261 27.61 -31.79 -12.29
N GLY A 262 27.57 -31.01 -11.20
CA GLY A 262 28.68 -30.14 -10.82
C GLY A 262 28.34 -29.11 -9.75
N VAL A 263 28.93 -29.27 -8.56
CA VAL A 263 29.02 -28.23 -7.52
C VAL A 263 29.68 -26.97 -8.11
N ILE A 264 29.00 -25.83 -7.96
CA ILE A 264 29.61 -24.50 -8.08
C ILE A 264 29.24 -23.70 -6.83
N ASP A 265 29.97 -23.93 -5.75
CA ASP A 265 30.37 -22.83 -4.88
C ASP A 265 31.57 -22.15 -5.54
N ASN A 266 31.52 -20.83 -5.70
CA ASN A 266 32.57 -19.95 -5.15
C ASN A 266 32.15 -18.48 -5.20
N ASN A 267 32.35 -17.83 -4.05
CA ASN A 267 31.98 -16.46 -3.75
C ASN A 267 32.93 -15.44 -4.42
N GLY A 268 32.52 -14.17 -4.46
CA GLY A 268 33.24 -13.09 -5.16
C GLY A 268 32.93 -11.71 -4.56
N GLU A 269 33.12 -11.57 -3.25
CA GLU A 269 32.80 -10.37 -2.49
C GLU A 269 33.64 -9.14 -2.89
N ASN A 270 33.03 -7.96 -2.77
CA ASN A 270 33.57 -7.01 -1.80
C ASN A 270 32.42 -6.21 -1.16
N SER A 271 32.51 -5.97 0.15
CA SER A 271 31.53 -5.17 0.89
C SER A 271 31.99 -3.73 1.04
N ASP A 272 31.05 -2.82 1.31
CA ASP A 272 31.33 -1.72 2.24
C ASP A 272 30.09 -1.42 3.10
N ASN A 273 30.30 -0.90 4.31
CA ASN A 273 29.34 -1.03 5.42
C ASN A 273 28.75 0.30 5.90
N ASN A 274 27.46 0.29 6.28
CA ASN A 274 26.93 0.60 7.63
C ASN A 274 25.38 0.56 7.60
N ASN A 275 24.61 -0.13 8.45
CA ASN A 275 24.63 -0.31 9.93
C ASN A 275 24.13 0.97 10.65
N GLN A 276 23.22 0.95 11.63
CA GLN A 276 22.51 -0.11 12.38
C GLN A 276 20.98 -0.04 12.07
N ASN A 277 19.96 -0.59 12.77
CA ASN A 277 19.68 -1.57 13.85
C ASN A 277 18.13 -1.85 13.77
N ASN A 278 17.40 -2.78 14.38
CA ASN A 278 17.51 -4.03 15.18
C ASN A 278 16.10 -4.72 15.04
N ASN A 279 15.61 -5.83 15.60
CA ASN A 279 15.94 -6.96 16.51
C ASN A 279 14.88 -8.07 16.13
N SER A 280 14.83 -9.33 16.57
CA SER A 280 15.58 -10.12 17.56
C SER A 280 15.71 -11.58 17.10
N LYS A 281 16.69 -12.26 17.70
CA LYS A 281 17.16 -13.65 17.46
C LYS A 281 16.05 -14.71 17.43
N ASP A 282 16.25 -15.72 16.60
CA ASP A 282 16.70 -17.04 17.09
C ASP A 282 17.51 -17.79 16.01
N ASN A 283 18.50 -18.59 16.42
CA ASN A 283 19.39 -19.35 15.52
C ASN A 283 19.05 -20.85 15.62
N ASP A 284 18.92 -21.56 14.49
CA ASP A 284 18.61 -23.01 14.44
C ASP A 284 19.64 -23.77 13.57
N ASP A 285 20.89 -23.91 14.06
CA ASP A 285 21.68 -25.15 13.89
C ASP A 285 22.93 -25.19 14.79
N ASP A 286 23.10 -26.29 15.55
CA ASP A 286 24.38 -26.80 16.05
C ASP A 286 24.21 -28.25 16.60
N ASP A 287 25.23 -29.09 16.43
CA ASP A 287 25.21 -30.53 16.72
C ASP A 287 25.64 -30.84 18.17
N LYS A 288 24.68 -31.18 19.04
CA LYS A 288 24.92 -31.55 20.45
C LYS A 288 24.00 -32.68 20.94
N ASP A 289 24.46 -33.33 22.02
CA ASP A 289 24.01 -34.66 22.46
C ASP A 289 22.75 -34.60 23.34
N TYR A 290 21.58 -34.56 22.70
CA TYR A 290 20.26 -34.59 23.35
C TYR A 290 19.66 -36.01 23.36
N THR A 291 18.88 -36.30 24.40
CA THR A 291 17.99 -37.48 24.44
C THR A 291 16.54 -37.03 24.63
N TYR A 292 15.57 -37.92 24.45
CA TYR A 292 14.15 -37.61 24.65
C TYR A 292 13.67 -38.12 26.01
N LYS A 293 12.92 -37.30 26.76
CA LYS A 293 12.23 -37.74 27.97
C LYS A 293 11.00 -38.58 27.60
N ASP A 294 10.79 -39.70 28.28
CA ASP A 294 9.60 -40.54 28.13
C ASP A 294 8.31 -39.76 28.42
N GLY A 295 7.28 -39.98 27.59
CA GLY A 295 6.01 -39.27 27.68
C GLY A 295 5.27 -39.19 26.34
N THR A 296 4.12 -38.51 26.34
CA THR A 296 3.29 -38.28 25.15
C THR A 296 3.25 -36.79 24.84
N TYR A 297 3.70 -36.40 23.66
CA TYR A 297 3.92 -35.02 23.25
C TYR A 297 3.06 -34.65 22.05
N ALA A 298 2.20 -33.65 22.22
CA ALA A 298 1.42 -33.09 21.13
C ALA A 298 2.28 -32.11 20.29
N GLY A 299 2.14 -32.18 18.97
CA GLY A 299 2.76 -31.24 18.04
C GLY A 299 1.86 -30.91 16.86
N SER A 300 2.07 -29.75 16.24
CA SER A 300 1.24 -29.29 15.12
C SER A 300 2.05 -28.44 14.14
N ALA A 301 1.81 -28.61 12.83
CA ALA A 301 2.45 -27.83 11.79
C ALA A 301 1.54 -27.67 10.56
N GLN A 302 1.85 -26.70 9.70
CA GLN A 302 1.09 -26.47 8.47
C GLN A 302 1.40 -27.56 7.43
N GLY A 303 0.37 -28.31 7.03
CA GLY A 303 0.37 -29.23 5.90
C GLY A 303 -0.08 -28.56 4.59
N PHE A 304 -0.59 -29.36 3.66
CA PHE A 304 -1.00 -28.91 2.33
C PHE A 304 -2.28 -28.06 2.33
N GLY A 305 -3.33 -28.55 2.99
CA GLY A 305 -4.66 -27.94 3.06
C GLY A 305 -5.00 -27.31 4.41
N GLY A 306 -4.28 -27.65 5.48
CA GLY A 306 -4.41 -26.98 6.78
C GLY A 306 -3.39 -27.46 7.81
N ALA A 307 -3.66 -27.22 9.09
CA ALA A 307 -2.83 -27.73 10.16
C ALA A 307 -2.94 -29.26 10.26
N VAL A 308 -1.78 -29.93 10.35
CA VAL A 308 -1.64 -31.34 10.67
C VAL A 308 -1.17 -31.44 12.11
N SER A 309 -1.90 -32.17 12.94
CA SER A 309 -1.59 -32.34 14.36
C SER A 309 -1.28 -33.80 14.68
N VAL A 310 -0.30 -34.02 15.56
CA VAL A 310 0.20 -35.34 15.96
C VAL A 310 0.34 -35.47 17.47
N SER A 311 0.33 -36.70 17.95
CA SER A 311 0.66 -37.12 19.31
C SER A 311 1.77 -38.17 19.24
N VAL A 312 2.97 -37.80 19.69
CA VAL A 312 4.20 -38.61 19.64
C VAL A 312 4.46 -39.21 21.01
N VAL A 313 4.54 -40.53 21.10
CA VAL A 313 4.86 -41.28 22.32
C VAL A 313 6.34 -41.63 22.31
N VAL A 314 7.08 -41.09 23.26
CA VAL A 314 8.47 -41.45 23.57
C VAL A 314 8.46 -42.51 24.67
N LYS A 315 9.21 -43.60 24.49
CA LYS A 315 9.44 -44.62 25.51
C LYS A 315 10.86 -45.19 25.44
N ASN A 316 11.49 -45.40 26.59
CA ASN A 316 12.91 -45.75 26.73
C ASN A 316 13.82 -44.80 25.92
N HIS A 317 13.50 -43.50 25.93
CA HIS A 317 14.11 -42.43 25.12
C HIS A 317 13.93 -42.53 23.59
N LEU A 318 13.14 -43.49 23.10
CA LEU A 318 12.91 -43.74 21.67
C LEU A 318 11.50 -43.32 21.24
N ILE A 319 11.36 -42.89 19.99
CA ILE A 319 10.09 -42.61 19.31
C ILE A 319 9.35 -43.94 19.14
N ASN A 320 8.46 -44.26 20.08
CA ASN A 320 7.75 -45.54 20.17
C ASN A 320 6.45 -45.55 19.35
N LYS A 321 5.78 -44.40 19.22
CA LYS A 321 4.58 -44.27 18.37
C LYS A 321 4.38 -42.83 17.91
N ILE A 322 3.78 -42.65 16.74
CA ILE A 322 3.21 -41.38 16.28
C ILE A 322 1.75 -41.64 15.92
N ASN A 323 0.85 -40.80 16.41
CA ASN A 323 -0.57 -40.80 16.05
C ASN A 323 -0.86 -39.46 15.36
N ILE A 324 -1.57 -39.46 14.25
CA ILE A 324 -2.11 -38.22 13.67
C ILE A 324 -3.47 -37.97 14.35
N THR A 325 -3.61 -36.80 14.99
CA THR A 325 -4.77 -36.43 15.81
C THR A 325 -5.73 -35.49 15.07
N ASP A 326 -5.22 -34.65 14.16
CA ASP A 326 -6.03 -33.93 13.18
C ASP A 326 -5.31 -33.83 11.83
N CYS A 327 -6.07 -34.07 10.77
CA CYS A 327 -5.71 -33.84 9.37
C CYS A 327 -6.94 -33.45 8.53
N SER A 328 -8.01 -32.97 9.19
CA SER A 328 -9.35 -32.73 8.61
C SER A 328 -9.42 -31.74 7.46
N HIS A 329 -8.35 -30.97 7.26
CA HIS A 329 -8.19 -29.99 6.20
C HIS A 329 -7.29 -30.47 5.05
N GLU A 330 -6.59 -31.60 5.20
CA GLU A 330 -5.72 -32.16 4.16
C GLU A 330 -6.54 -32.87 3.08
N THR A 331 -6.03 -32.86 1.84
CA THR A 331 -6.63 -33.65 0.74
C THR A 331 -6.40 -35.14 0.99
N PRO A 332 -7.44 -35.96 1.24
CA PRO A 332 -7.25 -37.31 1.76
C PRO A 332 -6.37 -38.22 0.89
N GLU A 333 -6.50 -38.14 -0.44
CA GLU A 333 -5.74 -39.01 -1.35
C GLU A 333 -4.22 -38.79 -1.30
N TYR A 334 -3.76 -37.58 -1.02
CA TYR A 334 -2.34 -37.29 -0.80
C TYR A 334 -1.94 -37.54 0.65
N PHE A 335 -2.83 -37.25 1.61
CA PHE A 335 -2.54 -37.44 3.02
C PHE A 335 -2.37 -38.93 3.39
N GLU A 336 -3.20 -39.83 2.88
CA GLU A 336 -3.03 -41.29 3.09
C GLU A 336 -1.68 -41.79 2.58
N LYS A 337 -1.12 -41.19 1.51
CA LYS A 337 0.22 -41.51 1.01
C LYS A 337 1.30 -40.98 1.95
N ALA A 338 1.16 -39.75 2.45
CA ALA A 338 2.10 -39.14 3.40
C ALA A 338 2.17 -39.86 4.76
N LYS A 339 1.15 -40.65 5.16
CA LYS A 339 1.16 -41.35 6.45
C LYS A 339 2.34 -42.31 6.63
N THR A 340 2.90 -42.91 5.58
CA THR A 340 4.04 -43.84 5.73
C THR A 340 5.29 -43.18 6.33
N VAL A 341 5.38 -41.85 6.26
CA VAL A 341 6.44 -41.06 6.90
C VAL A 341 6.46 -41.27 8.42
N THR A 342 5.32 -41.52 9.07
CA THR A 342 5.34 -41.82 10.53
C THR A 342 6.06 -43.13 10.82
N ASP A 343 5.89 -44.14 9.98
CA ASP A 343 6.52 -45.44 10.14
C ASP A 343 8.03 -45.35 9.87
N GLU A 344 8.44 -44.49 8.92
CA GLU A 344 9.85 -44.22 8.63
C GLU A 344 10.55 -43.43 9.75
N ILE A 345 9.89 -42.46 10.39
CA ILE A 345 10.42 -41.77 11.58
C ILE A 345 10.59 -42.76 12.75
N ILE A 346 9.58 -43.60 13.02
CA ILE A 346 9.65 -44.61 14.10
C ILE A 346 10.75 -45.65 13.79
N LYS A 347 10.91 -46.06 12.53
CA LYS A 347 11.92 -47.05 12.11
C LYS A 347 13.35 -46.50 12.12
N SER A 348 13.53 -45.23 11.76
CA SER A 348 14.85 -44.57 11.68
C SER A 348 15.27 -43.89 12.99
N GLN A 349 14.33 -43.64 13.91
CA GLN A 349 14.50 -42.81 15.11
C GLN A 349 14.97 -41.37 14.77
N SER A 350 14.62 -40.89 13.58
CA SER A 350 15.10 -39.63 13.00
C SER A 350 13.96 -38.87 12.34
N ILE A 351 13.99 -37.53 12.42
CA ILE A 351 13.15 -36.65 11.59
C ILE A 351 13.77 -36.34 10.22
N LYS A 352 15.02 -36.75 9.98
CA LYS A 352 15.67 -36.73 8.66
C LYS A 352 15.26 -38.00 7.90
N VAL A 353 14.04 -38.01 7.39
CA VAL A 353 13.45 -39.04 6.52
C VAL A 353 13.02 -38.41 5.19
N ASP A 354 12.87 -39.23 4.16
CA ASP A 354 12.44 -38.75 2.85
C ASP A 354 10.93 -38.41 2.83
N VAL A 355 10.56 -37.47 1.97
CA VAL A 355 9.16 -37.10 1.73
C VAL A 355 8.54 -38.05 0.70
N VAL A 356 7.28 -38.44 0.92
CA VAL A 356 6.59 -39.37 0.01
C VAL A 356 6.28 -38.66 -1.32
N SER A 357 6.77 -39.23 -2.42
CA SER A 357 6.56 -38.71 -3.77
C SER A 357 5.07 -38.52 -4.10
N GLY A 358 4.71 -37.35 -4.62
CA GLY A 358 3.33 -36.94 -4.84
C GLY A 358 2.56 -36.51 -3.59
N ALA A 359 3.15 -36.58 -2.40
CA ALA A 359 2.54 -36.21 -1.12
C ALA A 359 3.45 -35.29 -0.25
N THR A 360 4.35 -34.54 -0.91
CA THR A 360 5.43 -33.76 -0.30
C THR A 360 4.97 -32.79 0.80
N TYR A 361 3.93 -31.99 0.56
CA TYR A 361 3.48 -30.99 1.55
C TYR A 361 2.84 -31.65 2.78
N SER A 362 2.03 -32.69 2.59
CA SER A 362 1.47 -33.48 3.69
C SER A 362 2.56 -34.22 4.48
N SER A 363 3.59 -34.73 3.79
CA SER A 363 4.77 -35.35 4.40
C SER A 363 5.53 -34.34 5.28
N ASN A 364 5.81 -33.15 4.74
CA ASN A 364 6.43 -32.06 5.50
C ASN A 364 5.57 -31.56 6.66
N GLY A 365 4.23 -31.57 6.53
CA GLY A 365 3.31 -31.29 7.63
C GLY A 365 3.49 -32.29 8.78
N ILE A 366 3.54 -33.59 8.48
CA ILE A 366 3.80 -34.66 9.46
C ILE A 366 5.20 -34.51 10.09
N ILE A 367 6.26 -34.35 9.28
CA ILE A 367 7.64 -34.21 9.77
C ILE A 367 7.78 -33.00 10.71
N ASN A 368 7.22 -31.85 10.35
CA ASN A 368 7.32 -30.64 11.17
C ASN A 368 6.45 -30.70 12.42
N ALA A 369 5.25 -31.33 12.37
CA ALA A 369 4.44 -31.56 13.56
C ALA A 369 5.15 -32.50 14.55
N VAL A 370 5.90 -33.49 14.03
CA VAL A 370 6.77 -34.36 14.83
C VAL A 370 8.02 -33.61 15.34
N LYS A 371 8.65 -32.71 14.55
CA LYS A 371 9.74 -31.82 15.04
C LYS A 371 9.26 -30.95 16.21
N ASP A 372 8.05 -30.40 16.13
CA ASP A 372 7.44 -29.61 17.21
C ASP A 372 7.14 -30.46 18.47
N ALA A 373 6.57 -31.66 18.32
CA ALA A 373 6.37 -32.59 19.43
C ALA A 373 7.69 -32.99 20.10
N LEU A 374 8.72 -33.37 19.31
CA LEU A 374 10.02 -33.79 19.82
C LEU A 374 10.82 -32.63 20.42
N LYS A 375 10.65 -31.37 19.95
CA LYS A 375 11.25 -30.19 20.59
C LYS A 375 10.81 -30.06 22.06
N LYS A 376 9.61 -30.49 22.40
CA LYS A 376 9.05 -30.50 23.77
C LYS A 376 9.51 -31.70 24.61
N ALA A 377 10.10 -32.72 23.98
CA ALA A 377 10.61 -33.93 24.61
C ALA A 377 12.14 -33.91 24.86
N ARG A 378 12.90 -32.99 24.23
CA ARG A 378 14.37 -32.93 24.34
C ARG A 378 14.82 -32.59 25.77
N ILE A 379 15.74 -33.39 26.30
CA ILE A 379 16.52 -33.14 27.52
C ILE A 379 18.02 -33.31 27.21
N ASN A 380 18.90 -32.75 28.02
CA ASN A 380 20.34 -32.98 27.83
C ASN A 380 20.69 -34.37 28.33
N LYS A 381 21.56 -35.08 27.62
CA LYS A 381 22.00 -36.44 27.99
C LYS A 381 22.86 -36.50 29.26
N ASN A 382 23.22 -35.34 29.81
CA ASN A 382 23.90 -35.20 31.10
C ASN A 382 22.92 -35.14 32.28
N ASP A 383 21.61 -34.97 32.03
CA ASP A 383 20.57 -34.90 33.07
C ASP A 383 20.10 -36.31 33.49
N ASN A 384 21.06 -37.24 33.63
CA ASN A 384 20.84 -38.60 34.13
C ASN A 384 21.01 -38.62 35.66
N ASP A 385 19.90 -38.54 36.39
CA ASP A 385 19.79 -39.11 37.74
C ASP A 385 18.88 -40.35 37.66
N ASP A 386 19.34 -41.47 38.23
CA ASP A 386 18.59 -42.73 38.32
C ASP A 386 17.40 -42.61 39.29
N ASP A 387 16.30 -43.30 38.99
CA ASP A 387 15.64 -44.12 40.01
C ASP A 387 14.99 -45.39 39.41
N ASP A 388 14.74 -46.37 40.28
CA ASP A 388 14.03 -47.63 40.08
C ASP A 388 14.54 -48.61 39.00
N ASN A 389 15.52 -49.43 39.39
CA ASN A 389 15.81 -50.73 38.74
C ASN A 389 15.80 -51.89 39.75
N LYS A 390 14.66 -52.59 39.88
CA LYS A 390 14.57 -53.98 40.40
C LYS A 390 13.30 -54.70 39.90
N PRO A 391 13.25 -56.06 39.87
CA PRO A 391 12.98 -56.71 38.60
C PRO A 391 11.92 -57.84 38.54
N ASP A 392 11.26 -57.90 37.39
CA ASP A 392 10.83 -59.08 36.59
C ASP A 392 9.92 -60.20 37.17
N LYS A 393 8.69 -60.29 36.60
CA LYS A 393 7.88 -61.50 36.28
C LYS A 393 7.24 -62.37 37.42
N PRO A 394 6.23 -63.25 37.13
CA PRO A 394 5.70 -63.65 35.81
C PRO A 394 4.16 -63.73 35.58
N GLU A 395 3.82 -63.85 34.28
CA GLU A 395 2.73 -64.63 33.66
C GLU A 395 1.27 -64.10 33.47
N LYS A 396 0.70 -64.60 32.37
CA LYS A 396 -0.67 -64.46 31.81
C LYS A 396 -1.42 -65.81 32.06
N PRO A 397 -2.75 -65.97 31.84
CA PRO A 397 -3.62 -65.24 30.90
C PRO A 397 -5.03 -64.92 31.52
N ASP A 398 -6.12 -64.55 30.82
CA ASP A 398 -6.39 -64.21 29.41
C ASP A 398 -7.59 -63.22 29.26
N LYS A 399 -8.03 -63.00 28.02
CA LYS A 399 -9.24 -62.30 27.55
C LYS A 399 -10.54 -63.13 27.64
N PRO A 400 -11.74 -62.56 27.33
CA PRO A 400 -12.10 -61.14 27.15
C PRO A 400 -13.37 -60.69 27.91
N ASP A 401 -13.58 -59.36 28.07
CA ASP A 401 -14.74 -58.70 27.42
C ASP A 401 -14.60 -57.15 27.36
N LYS A 402 -15.22 -56.54 26.34
CA LYS A 402 -15.37 -55.10 26.00
C LYS A 402 -14.13 -54.17 26.00
N PRO A 403 -14.21 -53.02 25.27
CA PRO A 403 -13.14 -52.03 25.22
C PRO A 403 -13.37 -50.89 26.23
N ASP A 404 -12.35 -50.59 27.03
CA ASP A 404 -12.22 -49.28 27.68
C ASP A 404 -11.77 -48.20 26.68
N LYS A 405 -11.92 -46.94 27.08
CA LYS A 405 -11.56 -45.75 26.29
C LYS A 405 -10.09 -45.77 25.85
N PRO A 406 -9.78 -45.27 24.64
CA PRO A 406 -8.52 -44.57 24.39
C PRO A 406 -8.56 -43.21 25.09
N ASP A 407 -7.49 -42.86 25.81
CA ASP A 407 -7.40 -41.59 26.53
C ASP A 407 -7.09 -40.42 25.59
N ASP A 408 -7.85 -39.35 25.74
CA ASP A 408 -7.63 -38.00 25.18
C ASP A 408 -7.34 -37.07 26.37
N PRO A 409 -6.49 -36.04 26.27
CA PRO A 409 -5.95 -35.34 27.44
C PRO A 409 -6.93 -34.32 28.03
N ASP A 410 -8.01 -34.84 28.62
CA ASP A 410 -8.71 -34.19 29.71
C ASP A 410 -7.72 -34.07 30.89
N ILE A 411 -7.29 -32.84 31.17
CA ILE A 411 -6.68 -32.49 32.45
C ILE A 411 -7.75 -32.64 33.53
N ASP A 412 -7.41 -33.23 34.68
CA ASP A 412 -8.34 -33.41 35.80
C ASP A 412 -9.01 -32.09 36.21
N ASP A 413 -10.34 -32.06 36.17
CA ASP A 413 -11.16 -30.85 36.27
C ASP A 413 -11.54 -30.52 37.74
N ASP A 414 -10.76 -31.05 38.69
CA ASP A 414 -11.04 -30.99 40.14
C ASP A 414 -10.34 -29.82 40.86
N ASP A 415 -9.24 -29.26 40.36
CA ASP A 415 -8.47 -28.18 41.04
C ASP A 415 -8.79 -26.75 40.54
N TYR A 416 -9.68 -26.62 39.55
CA TYR A 416 -10.08 -25.32 38.98
C TYR A 416 -11.53 -24.96 39.29
N THR A 417 -11.84 -23.67 39.19
CA THR A 417 -13.20 -23.12 39.22
C THR A 417 -13.31 -21.98 38.19
N TYR A 418 -14.51 -21.45 37.98
CA TYR A 418 -14.73 -20.30 37.09
C TYR A 418 -15.01 -19.04 37.90
N LYS A 419 -14.35 -17.94 37.55
CA LYS A 419 -14.67 -16.60 38.06
C LYS A 419 -16.00 -16.13 37.48
N ASP A 420 -16.80 -15.45 38.30
CA ASP A 420 -18.06 -14.83 37.89
C ASP A 420 -17.81 -13.70 36.86
N GLY A 421 -18.58 -13.69 35.78
CA GLY A 421 -18.38 -12.75 34.69
C GLY A 421 -19.09 -13.16 33.39
N THR A 422 -18.98 -12.32 32.35
CA THR A 422 -19.42 -12.65 30.99
C THR A 422 -18.21 -12.72 30.07
N TYR A 423 -18.05 -13.85 29.38
CA TYR A 423 -16.86 -14.18 28.60
C TYR A 423 -17.25 -14.48 27.16
N GLU A 424 -16.70 -13.72 26.20
CA GLU A 424 -16.82 -14.06 24.78
C GLU A 424 -15.79 -15.13 24.39
N GLY A 425 -16.18 -16.06 23.54
CA GLY A 425 -15.30 -17.03 22.91
C GLY A 425 -15.70 -17.33 21.48
N SER A 426 -14.75 -17.75 20.65
CA SER A 426 -14.97 -17.98 19.22
C SER A 426 -14.21 -19.19 18.70
N ALA A 427 -14.84 -19.97 17.83
CA ALA A 427 -14.23 -21.13 17.18
C ALA A 427 -14.84 -21.42 15.80
N LYS A 428 -14.11 -22.16 14.97
CA LYS A 428 -14.53 -22.53 13.62
C LYS A 428 -15.67 -23.57 13.66
N GLY A 429 -16.77 -23.25 13.00
CA GLY A 429 -17.91 -24.13 12.70
C GLY A 429 -17.79 -24.81 11.33
N PHE A 430 -18.92 -24.96 10.64
CA PHE A 430 -18.99 -25.59 9.31
C PHE A 430 -18.72 -24.62 8.14
N GLY A 431 -19.40 -23.47 8.14
CA GLY A 431 -19.32 -22.45 7.10
C GLY A 431 -18.38 -21.29 7.45
N GLY A 432 -18.11 -21.07 8.75
CA GLY A 432 -17.12 -20.10 9.21
C GLY A 432 -17.04 -20.03 10.73
N ASN A 433 -16.71 -18.87 11.30
CA ASN A 433 -16.56 -18.73 12.74
C ASN A 433 -17.92 -18.60 13.47
N VAL A 434 -17.99 -19.23 14.64
CA VAL A 434 -19.10 -19.18 15.59
C VAL A 434 -18.59 -18.48 16.85
N SER A 435 -19.27 -17.41 17.26
CA SER A 435 -18.94 -16.65 18.47
C SER A 435 -20.05 -16.77 19.50
N VAL A 436 -19.68 -16.90 20.78
CA VAL A 436 -20.60 -17.08 21.90
C VAL A 436 -20.22 -16.23 23.11
N SER A 437 -21.23 -15.71 23.78
CA SER A 437 -21.17 -15.02 25.06
C SER A 437 -21.59 -15.98 26.17
N VAL A 438 -20.73 -16.22 27.15
CA VAL A 438 -20.94 -17.16 28.26
C VAL A 438 -21.00 -16.41 29.58
N LEU A 439 -22.16 -16.45 30.24
CA LEU A 439 -22.34 -15.90 31.60
C LEU A 439 -22.05 -16.99 32.64
N VAL A 440 -20.98 -16.78 33.41
CA VAL A 440 -20.70 -17.51 34.65
C VAL A 440 -21.29 -16.70 35.82
N LYS A 441 -22.06 -17.36 36.69
CA LYS A 441 -22.47 -16.79 37.98
C LYS A 441 -22.56 -17.84 39.09
N ASN A 442 -22.06 -17.52 40.27
CA ASN A 442 -21.77 -18.45 41.36
C ASN A 442 -20.94 -19.64 40.85
N HIS A 443 -19.86 -19.34 40.11
CA HIS A 443 -18.95 -20.29 39.43
C HIS A 443 -19.60 -21.23 38.39
N LEU A 444 -20.88 -21.02 38.07
CA LEU A 444 -21.68 -21.91 37.23
C LEU A 444 -22.10 -21.22 35.93
N ILE A 445 -22.03 -21.95 34.81
CA ILE A 445 -22.52 -21.55 33.49
C ILE A 445 -24.04 -21.33 33.56
N LYS A 446 -24.49 -20.07 33.61
CA LYS A 446 -25.91 -19.73 33.68
C LYS A 446 -26.56 -19.52 32.31
N LYS A 447 -25.79 -19.05 31.32
CA LYS A 447 -26.32 -18.69 30.00
C LYS A 447 -25.20 -18.75 28.96
N ILE A 448 -25.54 -19.24 27.77
CA ILE A 448 -24.72 -19.13 26.56
C ILE A 448 -25.59 -18.48 25.50
N LYS A 449 -25.11 -17.41 24.86
CA LYS A 449 -25.77 -16.69 23.78
C LYS A 449 -24.84 -16.72 22.57
N VAL A 450 -25.29 -17.24 21.43
CA VAL A 450 -24.55 -17.05 20.17
C VAL A 450 -24.55 -15.57 19.82
N THR A 451 -23.37 -14.98 19.68
CA THR A 451 -23.14 -13.57 19.32
C THR A 451 -22.87 -13.39 17.83
N ASP A 452 -22.23 -14.37 17.18
CA ASP A 452 -22.16 -14.45 15.71
C ASP A 452 -22.25 -15.91 15.22
N SER A 453 -22.90 -16.08 14.08
CA SER A 453 -22.96 -17.32 13.29
C SER A 453 -23.35 -17.01 11.83
N SER A 454 -22.98 -15.82 11.34
CA SER A 454 -23.41 -15.30 10.03
C SER A 454 -22.82 -16.06 8.84
N GLU A 455 -21.67 -16.72 9.05
CA GLU A 455 -21.00 -17.59 8.07
C GLU A 455 -21.55 -19.03 8.09
N GLU A 456 -22.32 -19.42 9.11
CA GLU A 456 -22.85 -20.78 9.25
C GLU A 456 -24.09 -21.03 8.36
N THR A 457 -24.23 -22.26 7.85
CA THR A 457 -25.45 -22.68 7.14
C THR A 457 -26.64 -22.74 8.13
N PRO A 458 -27.68 -21.90 7.99
CA PRO A 458 -28.66 -21.69 9.06
C PRO A 458 -29.45 -22.94 9.48
N GLU A 459 -29.71 -23.88 8.57
CA GLU A 459 -30.46 -25.10 8.87
C GLU A 459 -29.68 -26.05 9.80
N TYR A 460 -28.40 -26.28 9.52
CA TYR A 460 -27.54 -27.12 10.35
C TYR A 460 -27.20 -26.43 11.67
N PHE A 461 -26.90 -25.13 11.63
CA PHE A 461 -26.61 -24.36 12.84
C PHE A 461 -27.81 -24.27 13.81
N SER A 462 -29.04 -24.21 13.28
CA SER A 462 -30.25 -24.24 14.12
C SER A 462 -30.45 -25.58 14.84
N LYS A 463 -29.97 -26.69 14.25
CA LYS A 463 -29.93 -28.02 14.91
C LYS A 463 -28.82 -28.06 15.96
N ALA A 464 -27.61 -27.59 15.61
CA ALA A 464 -26.45 -27.55 16.51
C ALA A 464 -26.69 -26.76 17.81
N LYS A 465 -27.51 -25.71 17.79
CA LYS A 465 -27.88 -24.93 18.98
C LYS A 465 -28.42 -25.77 20.16
N ALA A 466 -28.88 -27.01 19.94
CA ALA A 466 -29.28 -27.89 21.03
C ALA A 466 -28.13 -28.19 22.03
N VAL A 467 -26.86 -28.20 21.62
CA VAL A 467 -25.72 -28.45 22.54
C VAL A 467 -25.61 -27.39 23.64
N ILE A 468 -26.09 -26.17 23.39
CA ILE A 468 -26.09 -25.08 24.40
C ILE A 468 -26.85 -25.48 25.66
N ASN A 469 -28.02 -26.10 25.48
CA ASN A 469 -28.87 -26.51 26.60
C ASN A 469 -28.22 -27.64 27.39
N GLU A 470 -27.54 -28.57 26.71
CA GLU A 470 -26.83 -29.66 27.35
C GLU A 470 -25.57 -29.19 28.09
N ILE A 471 -24.80 -28.22 27.57
CA ILE A 471 -23.66 -27.61 28.29
C ILE A 471 -24.13 -26.89 29.56
N ILE A 472 -25.22 -26.11 29.49
CA ILE A 472 -25.78 -25.42 30.67
C ILE A 472 -26.34 -26.44 31.69
N LYS A 473 -26.81 -27.61 31.23
CA LYS A 473 -27.37 -28.67 32.07
C LYS A 473 -26.31 -29.59 32.70
N SER A 474 -25.22 -29.88 31.98
CA SER A 474 -24.08 -30.68 32.46
C SER A 474 -23.05 -29.86 33.22
N GLN A 475 -23.06 -28.53 33.07
CA GLN A 475 -22.00 -27.61 33.49
C GLN A 475 -20.63 -27.92 32.85
N SER A 476 -20.61 -28.66 31.73
CA SER A 476 -19.39 -29.11 31.08
C SER A 476 -19.49 -29.01 29.55
N THR A 477 -18.36 -28.76 28.91
CA THR A 477 -18.25 -28.77 27.43
C THR A 477 -18.11 -30.19 26.85
N LYS A 478 -18.08 -31.21 27.70
CA LYS A 478 -18.03 -32.63 27.35
C LYS A 478 -19.45 -33.16 27.04
N VAL A 479 -20.05 -32.65 25.94
CA VAL A 479 -21.40 -33.03 25.48
C VAL A 479 -21.37 -33.60 24.07
N ASP A 480 -22.36 -34.45 23.75
CA ASP A 480 -22.51 -35.03 22.42
C ASP A 480 -22.85 -34.00 21.35
N VAL A 481 -22.28 -34.18 20.16
CA VAL A 481 -22.60 -33.40 18.96
C VAL A 481 -23.98 -33.78 18.39
N VAL A 482 -24.69 -32.80 17.81
CA VAL A 482 -25.99 -33.06 17.19
C VAL A 482 -25.79 -33.78 15.86
N SER A 483 -26.39 -34.96 15.72
CA SER A 483 -26.33 -35.76 14.49
C SER A 483 -26.84 -34.98 13.28
N GLY A 484 -26.06 -34.99 12.19
CA GLY A 484 -26.30 -34.19 11.00
C GLY A 484 -25.95 -32.70 11.14
N ALA A 485 -25.37 -32.27 12.27
CA ALA A 485 -24.91 -30.89 12.51
C ALA A 485 -23.56 -30.86 13.26
N THR A 486 -22.71 -31.87 13.05
CA THR A 486 -21.46 -32.14 13.78
C THR A 486 -20.51 -30.94 13.83
N TYR A 487 -20.16 -30.37 12.68
CA TYR A 487 -19.21 -29.26 12.59
C TYR A 487 -19.72 -27.99 13.29
N SER A 488 -20.97 -27.61 13.05
CA SER A 488 -21.66 -26.52 13.75
C SER A 488 -21.75 -26.76 15.27
N SER A 489 -21.94 -28.01 15.70
CA SER A 489 -21.96 -28.39 17.13
C SER A 489 -20.58 -28.21 17.76
N ASN A 490 -19.53 -28.69 17.10
CA ASN A 490 -18.14 -28.51 17.53
C ASN A 490 -17.73 -27.03 17.56
N GLY A 491 -18.20 -26.22 16.60
CA GLY A 491 -17.99 -24.76 16.62
C GLY A 491 -18.56 -24.12 17.88
N ILE A 492 -19.80 -24.44 18.26
CA ILE A 492 -20.40 -23.97 19.52
C ILE A 492 -19.63 -24.49 20.74
N ILE A 493 -19.36 -25.80 20.82
CA ILE A 493 -18.66 -26.43 21.96
C ILE A 493 -17.28 -25.79 22.17
N ASN A 494 -16.51 -25.60 21.10
CA ASN A 494 -15.16 -25.05 21.18
C ASN A 494 -15.15 -23.53 21.42
N ALA A 495 -16.14 -22.79 20.93
CA ALA A 495 -16.31 -21.37 21.27
C ALA A 495 -16.63 -21.19 22.77
N VAL A 496 -17.42 -22.11 23.35
CA VAL A 496 -17.65 -22.14 24.82
C VAL A 496 -16.38 -22.54 25.58
N LYS A 497 -15.58 -23.49 25.08
CA LYS A 497 -14.27 -23.83 25.68
C LYS A 497 -13.32 -22.61 25.70
N ASP A 498 -13.25 -21.85 24.61
CA ASP A 498 -12.47 -20.62 24.53
C ASP A 498 -12.95 -19.54 25.52
N ALA A 499 -14.27 -19.37 25.66
CA ALA A 499 -14.84 -18.47 26.68
C ALA A 499 -14.49 -18.91 28.12
N LEU A 500 -14.71 -20.18 28.47
CA LEU A 500 -14.47 -20.70 29.82
C LEU A 500 -12.98 -20.75 30.18
N LYS A 501 -12.09 -20.93 29.20
CA LYS A 501 -10.64 -20.80 29.41
C LYS A 501 -10.24 -19.42 29.94
N LYS A 502 -10.98 -18.36 29.60
CA LYS A 502 -10.77 -16.97 30.06
C LYS A 502 -11.41 -16.71 31.44
N ALA A 503 -12.30 -17.60 31.88
CA ALA A 503 -12.94 -17.56 33.20
C ALA A 503 -12.21 -18.37 34.27
N ARG A 504 -11.28 -19.26 33.89
CA ARG A 504 -10.71 -20.27 34.79
C ARG A 504 -9.72 -19.68 35.80
N ILE A 505 -9.94 -19.98 37.08
CA ILE A 505 -9.06 -19.68 38.23
C ILE A 505 -8.81 -20.97 39.04
N ASN A 506 -7.81 -20.99 39.93
CA ASN A 506 -7.57 -22.17 40.78
C ASN A 506 -8.58 -22.20 41.94
N LYS A 507 -8.93 -23.38 42.47
CA LYS A 507 -9.78 -23.49 43.67
C LYS A 507 -9.17 -22.92 44.94
N ASN A 508 -7.87 -22.63 44.92
CA ASN A 508 -7.10 -22.17 46.08
C ASN A 508 -6.90 -20.64 46.09
N ASP A 509 -7.53 -19.91 45.15
CA ASP A 509 -7.46 -18.44 45.05
C ASP A 509 -8.76 -17.73 45.56
N ASP A 510 -9.72 -18.48 46.14
CA ASP A 510 -10.96 -17.94 46.73
C ASP A 510 -10.74 -17.50 48.20
N ASP A 511 -10.29 -16.27 48.42
CA ASP A 511 -10.34 -15.54 49.71
C ASP A 511 -10.70 -14.05 49.43
N ASP A 512 -11.50 -13.44 50.33
CA ASP A 512 -12.16 -12.10 50.23
C ASP A 512 -13.08 -11.87 49.00
N ASP A 513 -14.37 -11.55 49.11
CA ASP A 513 -15.18 -10.99 50.21
C ASP A 513 -16.64 -11.52 50.13
N ASP A 514 -17.30 -11.76 51.27
CA ASP A 514 -18.60 -12.44 51.38
C ASP A 514 -19.68 -11.58 52.06
N ASN A 515 -20.55 -10.93 51.27
CA ASN A 515 -21.81 -10.36 51.79
C ASN A 515 -23.02 -10.42 50.83
N LYS A 516 -23.85 -11.43 51.08
CA LYS A 516 -25.23 -11.73 50.62
C LYS A 516 -26.28 -10.59 50.76
N PRO A 517 -27.53 -10.73 50.22
CA PRO A 517 -27.95 -11.32 48.94
C PRO A 517 -29.18 -10.64 48.25
N ASP A 518 -29.58 -11.21 47.09
CA ASP A 518 -30.94 -11.24 46.51
C ASP A 518 -31.57 -10.03 45.76
N LYS A 519 -32.63 -10.37 45.00
CA LYS A 519 -33.29 -9.68 43.85
C LYS A 519 -34.62 -8.99 44.23
N PRO A 520 -35.30 -8.24 43.33
CA PRO A 520 -34.99 -7.88 41.93
C PRO A 520 -35.05 -6.36 41.59
N ASP A 521 -34.61 -5.95 40.38
CA ASP A 521 -35.40 -5.23 39.35
C ASP A 521 -34.50 -4.67 38.21
N GLU A 522 -34.93 -3.63 37.48
CA GLU A 522 -34.51 -3.28 36.11
C GLU A 522 -33.13 -2.57 35.96
N PRO A 523 -32.49 -2.61 34.77
CA PRO A 523 -31.13 -2.12 34.58
C PRO A 523 -31.04 -0.64 34.15
N ASP A 524 -30.57 0.23 35.04
CA ASP A 524 -30.17 1.61 34.72
C ASP A 524 -28.72 1.92 35.18
N ASN A 525 -27.95 2.47 34.24
CA ASN A 525 -26.59 3.06 34.35
C ASN A 525 -25.37 2.23 34.88
N PRO A 526 -24.16 2.45 34.34
CA PRO A 526 -22.88 2.02 34.93
C PRO A 526 -22.33 3.02 35.98
N PRO A 527 -21.35 2.63 36.82
CA PRO A 527 -20.90 3.41 37.98
C PRO A 527 -19.95 4.58 37.68
N SER A 528 -19.77 5.46 38.68
CA SER A 528 -19.28 6.84 38.55
C SER A 528 -17.83 7.11 39.01
N ASP A 529 -17.10 6.09 39.47
CA ASP A 529 -16.06 6.31 40.49
C ASP A 529 -14.60 6.34 39.94
N VAL A 530 -14.44 6.49 38.63
CA VAL A 530 -13.13 6.71 37.99
C VAL A 530 -12.88 8.21 37.83
N VAL A 531 -11.68 8.66 38.21
CA VAL A 531 -11.22 10.04 38.03
C VAL A 531 -10.15 10.09 36.94
N TYR A 532 -10.56 10.54 35.76
CA TYR A 532 -9.70 10.85 34.63
C TYR A 532 -9.10 12.26 34.80
N GLN A 533 -7.80 12.41 34.55
CA GLN A 533 -7.12 13.70 34.55
C GLN A 533 -7.44 14.48 33.25
N ASN A 534 -7.50 15.82 33.32
CA ASN A 534 -7.76 16.65 32.14
C ASN A 534 -6.54 16.74 31.20
N GLY A 535 -6.76 16.57 29.89
CA GLY A 535 -5.72 16.65 28.86
C GLY A 535 -6.01 15.77 27.64
N THR A 536 -5.03 15.67 26.74
CA THR A 536 -5.08 14.82 25.54
C THR A 536 -4.27 13.54 25.75
N TYR A 537 -4.90 12.39 25.51
CA TYR A 537 -4.32 11.07 25.77
C TYR A 537 -4.40 10.20 24.52
N GLU A 538 -3.27 9.66 24.07
CA GLU A 538 -3.23 8.76 22.91
C GLU A 538 -3.39 7.30 23.37
N GLY A 539 -4.09 6.50 22.57
CA GLY A 539 -4.27 5.07 22.79
C GLY A 539 -4.32 4.29 21.48
N LYS A 540 -3.90 3.01 21.53
CA LYS A 540 -3.62 2.17 20.35
C LYS A 540 -4.24 0.79 20.46
N GLY A 541 -5.04 0.41 19.47
CA GLY A 541 -5.73 -0.87 19.40
C GLY A 541 -5.58 -1.58 18.06
N THR A 542 -5.82 -2.89 18.05
CA THR A 542 -5.63 -3.74 16.86
C THR A 542 -6.95 -3.86 16.09
N GLY A 543 -6.95 -3.39 14.84
CA GLY A 543 -8.12 -3.41 13.97
C GLY A 543 -8.31 -4.73 13.22
N TYR A 544 -8.91 -4.63 12.03
CA TYR A 544 -8.92 -5.71 11.04
C TYR A 544 -7.50 -6.01 10.51
N ASN A 545 -6.71 -4.97 10.25
CA ASN A 545 -5.31 -5.11 9.86
C ASN A 545 -4.43 -5.43 11.07
N LYS A 546 -3.81 -6.60 11.09
CA LYS A 546 -2.87 -7.00 12.16
C LYS A 546 -1.51 -6.31 12.05
N ASN A 547 -1.21 -5.68 10.92
CA ASN A 547 0.09 -5.06 10.64
C ASN A 547 0.10 -3.53 10.91
N GLY A 548 -0.97 -2.97 11.47
CA GLY A 548 -1.06 -1.55 11.82
C GLY A 548 -2.09 -1.30 12.92
N GLN A 549 -1.84 -0.31 13.78
CA GLN A 549 -2.69 -0.03 14.93
C GLN A 549 -3.64 1.15 14.67
N ILE A 550 -4.91 0.97 15.03
CA ILE A 550 -5.87 2.06 15.14
C ILE A 550 -5.39 2.93 16.32
N THR A 551 -5.09 4.19 16.04
CA THR A 551 -4.56 5.16 17.01
C THR A 551 -5.56 6.30 17.14
N VAL A 552 -5.95 6.61 18.38
CA VAL A 552 -6.89 7.70 18.70
C VAL A 552 -6.32 8.60 19.78
N ARG A 553 -6.72 9.87 19.77
CA ARG A 553 -6.51 10.82 20.86
C ARG A 553 -7.84 11.11 21.54
N VAL A 554 -7.94 10.79 22.83
CA VAL A 554 -9.10 11.11 23.67
C VAL A 554 -8.79 12.40 24.43
N ILE A 555 -9.70 13.37 24.35
CA ILE A 555 -9.62 14.62 25.10
C ILE A 555 -10.51 14.50 26.33
N ILE A 556 -9.91 14.67 27.51
CA ILE A 556 -10.62 14.68 28.79
C ILE A 556 -10.74 16.10 29.32
N GLU A 557 -11.96 16.51 29.65
CA GLU A 557 -12.27 17.76 30.32
C GLU A 557 -13.28 17.53 31.43
N ASN A 558 -13.02 18.08 32.63
CA ASN A 558 -13.92 18.02 33.79
C ASN A 558 -14.37 16.59 34.15
N ASN A 559 -13.40 15.65 34.17
CA ASN A 559 -13.62 14.21 34.35
C ASN A 559 -14.58 13.56 33.32
N LYS A 560 -14.60 14.07 32.08
CA LYS A 560 -15.44 13.55 30.99
C LYS A 560 -14.69 13.45 29.67
N ILE A 561 -15.10 12.47 28.86
CA ILE A 561 -14.73 12.37 27.45
C ILE A 561 -15.37 13.54 26.71
N SER A 562 -14.56 14.51 26.28
CA SER A 562 -14.98 15.67 25.49
C SER A 562 -14.95 15.35 23.99
N ALA A 563 -13.86 14.71 23.52
CA ALA A 563 -13.71 14.28 22.13
C ALA A 563 -12.88 12.99 22.00
N ILE A 564 -13.03 12.31 20.87
CA ILE A 564 -12.20 11.16 20.45
C ILE A 564 -11.82 11.37 18.98
N ASN A 565 -10.56 11.73 18.74
CA ASN A 565 -10.04 12.09 17.43
C ASN A 565 -9.22 10.94 16.83
N LEU A 566 -9.34 10.71 15.52
CA LEU A 566 -8.57 9.72 14.80
C LEU A 566 -7.16 10.24 14.49
N VAL A 567 -6.13 9.48 14.86
CA VAL A 567 -4.73 9.72 14.44
C VAL A 567 -4.35 8.77 13.30
N SER A 568 -4.75 7.49 13.37
CA SER A 568 -4.54 6.51 12.32
C SER A 568 -5.59 5.41 12.37
N ASN A 569 -6.05 4.94 11.22
CA ASN A 569 -6.98 3.81 11.12
C ASN A 569 -6.28 2.43 11.08
N GLY A 570 -4.96 2.38 11.33
CA GLY A 570 -4.17 1.15 11.27
C GLY A 570 -4.06 0.52 9.87
N GLY A 571 -4.53 1.18 8.81
CA GLY A 571 -4.67 0.56 7.48
C GLY A 571 -5.90 -0.33 7.34
N ASP A 572 -6.88 -0.24 8.24
CA ASP A 572 -8.16 -0.94 8.09
C ASP A 572 -8.87 -0.53 6.79
N THR A 573 -9.57 -1.49 6.17
CA THR A 573 -10.35 -1.24 4.95
C THR A 573 -11.43 -0.20 5.24
N LYS A 574 -11.34 0.96 4.58
CA LYS A 574 -12.12 2.17 4.90
C LYS A 574 -13.63 1.92 5.06
N LEU A 575 -14.23 1.05 4.23
CA LEU A 575 -15.66 0.72 4.32
C LEU A 575 -16.07 0.10 5.67
N PHE A 576 -15.22 -0.75 6.26
CA PHE A 576 -15.48 -1.36 7.56
C PHE A 576 -15.06 -0.43 8.70
N PHE A 577 -13.97 0.32 8.53
CA PHE A 577 -13.54 1.32 9.50
C PHE A 577 -14.58 2.45 9.67
N ASP A 578 -15.04 3.07 8.58
CA ASP A 578 -16.11 4.09 8.57
C ASP A 578 -17.41 3.58 9.22
N LYS A 579 -17.68 2.27 9.10
CA LYS A 579 -18.84 1.62 9.71
C LYS A 579 -18.66 1.42 11.21
N ALA A 580 -17.46 1.05 11.65
CA ALA A 580 -17.11 0.90 13.07
C ALA A 580 -16.97 2.25 13.80
N TRP A 581 -16.45 3.30 13.14
CA TRP A 581 -16.19 4.60 13.76
C TRP A 581 -17.43 5.23 14.42
N LYS A 582 -18.64 4.87 13.97
CA LYS A 582 -19.92 5.28 14.57
C LYS A 582 -20.13 4.86 16.04
N ILE A 583 -19.27 4.02 16.60
CA ILE A 583 -19.29 3.72 18.04
C ILE A 583 -18.72 4.89 18.86
N VAL A 584 -17.90 5.77 18.28
CA VAL A 584 -17.32 6.93 18.96
C VAL A 584 -18.40 7.87 19.50
N ASP A 585 -19.45 8.14 18.70
CA ASP A 585 -20.60 8.95 19.13
C ASP A 585 -21.25 8.35 20.39
N ASN A 586 -21.39 7.02 20.43
CA ASN A 586 -21.92 6.30 21.59
C ASN A 586 -20.96 6.31 22.80
N MET A 587 -19.65 6.31 22.58
CA MET A 587 -18.64 6.37 23.65
C MET A 587 -18.66 7.73 24.35
N ILE A 588 -18.82 8.82 23.58
CA ILE A 588 -18.92 10.19 24.09
C ILE A 588 -20.28 10.40 24.77
N GLU A 589 -21.39 9.99 24.15
CA GLU A 589 -22.73 10.09 24.74
C GLU A 589 -22.82 9.35 26.09
N LYS A 590 -22.32 8.11 26.14
CA LYS A 590 -22.43 7.21 27.31
C LYS A 590 -21.21 7.28 28.24
N GLN A 591 -20.27 8.20 27.97
CA GLN A 591 -19.06 8.45 28.75
C GLN A 591 -18.26 7.18 29.09
N LYS A 592 -18.17 6.24 28.14
CA LYS A 592 -17.53 4.93 28.35
C LYS A 592 -16.96 4.33 27.07
N ALA A 593 -15.79 3.70 27.16
CA ALA A 593 -15.19 2.98 26.04
C ALA A 593 -15.94 1.69 25.66
N GLU A 594 -16.66 1.06 26.59
CA GLU A 594 -17.38 -0.19 26.31
C GLU A 594 -18.77 0.06 25.75
N VAL A 595 -18.90 -0.07 24.43
CA VAL A 595 -20.15 0.07 23.68
C VAL A 595 -20.28 -1.07 22.67
N ASP A 596 -21.50 -1.35 22.19
CA ASP A 596 -21.75 -2.45 21.26
C ASP A 596 -20.98 -2.27 19.94
N THR A 597 -20.33 -3.34 19.47
CA THR A 597 -19.62 -3.37 18.18
C THR A 597 -20.59 -3.32 17.01
N VAL A 598 -20.20 -2.69 15.90
CA VAL A 598 -21.06 -2.65 14.70
C VAL A 598 -20.97 -3.96 13.93
N SER A 599 -22.09 -4.66 13.80
CA SER A 599 -22.22 -5.92 13.04
C SER A 599 -21.59 -5.82 11.64
N GLY A 600 -20.71 -6.76 11.29
CA GLY A 600 -19.96 -6.74 10.04
C GLY A 600 -18.87 -5.66 9.96
N ALA A 601 -18.43 -5.12 11.10
CA ALA A 601 -17.23 -4.29 11.27
C ALA A 601 -16.59 -4.54 12.66
N THR A 602 -16.73 -5.76 13.18
CA THR A 602 -16.45 -6.13 14.58
C THR A 602 -14.98 -5.95 14.97
N LEU A 603 -14.03 -6.33 14.10
CA LEU A 603 -12.59 -6.20 14.37
C LEU A 603 -12.16 -4.72 14.45
N SER A 604 -12.58 -3.89 13.49
CA SER A 604 -12.37 -2.44 13.53
C SER A 604 -13.03 -1.80 14.75
N SER A 605 -14.22 -2.27 15.15
CA SER A 605 -14.92 -1.79 16.36
C SER A 605 -14.12 -2.12 17.62
N ASN A 606 -13.62 -3.35 17.74
CA ASN A 606 -12.79 -3.79 18.86
C ASN A 606 -11.48 -2.99 18.95
N GLY A 607 -10.82 -2.73 17.82
CA GLY A 607 -9.60 -1.91 17.79
C GLY A 607 -9.83 -0.46 18.22
N ILE A 608 -10.99 0.14 17.89
CA ILE A 608 -11.37 1.47 18.40
C ILE A 608 -11.67 1.40 19.91
N ILE A 609 -12.41 0.40 20.38
CA ILE A 609 -12.69 0.19 21.82
C ILE A 609 -11.38 0.03 22.62
N GLU A 610 -10.44 -0.78 22.12
CA GLU A 610 -9.12 -0.99 22.73
C GLU A 610 -8.29 0.30 22.74
N ALA A 611 -8.28 1.06 21.64
CA ALA A 611 -7.57 2.32 21.54
C ALA A 611 -8.12 3.36 22.54
N VAL A 612 -9.44 3.51 22.64
CA VAL A 612 -10.09 4.43 23.59
C VAL A 612 -9.85 3.96 25.04
N LYS A 613 -9.94 2.64 25.33
CA LYS A 613 -9.62 2.10 26.66
C LYS A 613 -8.22 2.49 27.14
N LYS A 614 -7.19 2.31 26.29
CA LYS A 614 -5.80 2.67 26.67
C LYS A 614 -5.59 4.18 26.82
N ALA A 615 -6.32 5.00 26.06
CA ALA A 615 -6.30 6.45 26.27
C ALA A 615 -6.94 6.86 27.62
N LEU A 616 -8.00 6.17 28.05
CA LEU A 616 -8.60 6.37 29.39
C LEU A 616 -7.72 5.82 30.52
N GLU A 617 -7.02 4.71 30.30
CA GLU A 617 -6.00 4.19 31.22
C GLU A 617 -4.84 5.19 31.37
N ASN A 618 -4.37 5.74 30.25
CA ASN A 618 -3.37 6.82 30.23
C ASN A 618 -3.87 8.09 30.93
N SER A 619 -5.17 8.42 30.89
CA SER A 619 -5.72 9.59 31.59
C SER A 619 -5.92 9.39 33.09
N VAL A 620 -6.10 8.16 33.58
CA VAL A 620 -5.95 7.85 35.02
C VAL A 620 -4.48 7.97 35.43
N ASN A 621 -3.57 7.39 34.62
CA ASN A 621 -2.13 7.34 34.91
C ASN A 621 -1.37 8.65 34.65
N GLY A 622 -2.02 9.69 34.09
CA GLY A 622 -1.41 10.99 33.79
C GLY A 622 -0.46 10.99 32.57
N ILE A 623 -0.46 9.94 31.75
CA ILE A 623 0.44 9.75 30.60
C ILE A 623 -0.11 10.52 29.40
N LYS A 624 0.01 11.85 29.44
CA LYS A 624 -0.40 12.75 28.35
C LYS A 624 0.44 12.51 27.09
N VAL A 625 -0.13 12.87 25.93
CA VAL A 625 0.68 13.18 24.75
C VAL A 625 1.50 14.43 25.06
N PRO A 626 2.78 14.54 24.66
CA PRO A 626 3.49 15.82 24.75
C PRO A 626 2.77 16.88 23.93
N ASP A 627 2.42 17.99 24.60
CA ASP A 627 1.94 19.19 23.93
C ASP A 627 3.11 19.80 23.11
N GLU A 628 2.82 20.37 21.93
CA GLU A 628 3.83 21.14 21.19
C GLU A 628 4.16 22.43 21.96
N PRO A 629 5.41 22.94 21.92
CA PRO A 629 5.90 23.88 22.93
C PRO A 629 5.14 25.23 22.90
N ASP A 630 4.53 25.57 24.04
CA ASP A 630 3.77 26.81 24.23
C ASP A 630 4.66 28.07 24.19
N GLU A 631 4.14 29.14 23.58
CA GLU A 631 4.46 30.53 23.98
C GLU A 631 3.41 31.01 25.03
N PRO A 632 3.75 31.97 25.92
CA PRO A 632 3.29 31.94 27.32
C PRO A 632 1.90 32.53 27.63
N ASP A 633 1.38 32.18 28.83
CA ASP A 633 0.16 32.71 29.49
C ASP A 633 0.13 34.26 29.56
N GLU A 634 -1.00 34.98 29.66
CA GLU A 634 -2.19 34.89 30.55
C GLU A 634 -3.35 35.79 29.99
N PRO A 635 -4.58 35.87 30.55
CA PRO A 635 -5.38 34.89 31.32
C PRO A 635 -6.92 34.87 30.96
N GLU A 636 -7.68 34.05 31.70
CA GLU A 636 -9.17 34.02 31.85
C GLU A 636 -10.07 33.46 30.70
N LYS A 637 -11.14 32.76 31.12
CA LYS A 637 -12.20 32.08 30.34
C LYS A 637 -13.59 32.56 30.85
N PRO A 638 -14.75 32.30 30.17
CA PRO A 638 -14.96 31.60 28.88
C PRO A 638 -15.89 32.33 27.87
N ILE A 639 -15.76 32.02 26.58
CA ILE A 639 -16.83 32.16 25.57
C ILE A 639 -16.78 30.91 24.65
N GLU A 640 -17.93 30.45 24.15
CA GLU A 640 -18.01 29.37 23.15
C GLU A 640 -17.52 29.86 21.77
N GLU A 641 -16.49 29.24 21.19
CA GLU A 641 -16.09 29.54 19.81
C GLU A 641 -17.06 28.90 18.81
N THR A 642 -17.89 29.74 18.18
CA THR A 642 -18.52 29.40 16.91
C THR A 642 -17.45 29.37 15.81
N GLU A 643 -17.23 28.23 15.15
CA GLU A 643 -16.31 28.17 14.00
C GLU A 643 -16.73 29.16 12.91
N THR A 644 -16.01 30.27 12.76
CA THR A 644 -16.27 31.28 11.73
C THR A 644 -15.56 30.94 10.44
N TYR A 645 -16.32 30.74 9.36
CA TYR A 645 -15.78 30.74 8.01
C TYR A 645 -15.44 32.17 7.56
N TYR A 646 -14.45 32.31 6.68
CA TYR A 646 -14.19 33.55 5.95
C TYR A 646 -15.21 33.71 4.81
N ASP A 647 -15.65 34.94 4.55
CA ASP A 647 -16.58 35.26 3.46
C ASP A 647 -15.89 35.14 2.09
N GLY A 648 -16.57 34.50 1.13
CA GLY A 648 -16.00 34.21 -0.18
C GLY A 648 -16.74 33.11 -0.95
N VAL A 649 -16.22 32.73 -2.12
CA VAL A 649 -16.69 31.57 -2.90
C VAL A 649 -15.57 30.56 -2.99
N TYR A 650 -15.79 29.36 -2.45
CA TYR A 650 -14.78 28.32 -2.34
C TYR A 650 -15.22 27.09 -3.15
N GLU A 651 -14.30 26.52 -3.94
CA GLU A 651 -14.58 25.32 -4.72
C GLU A 651 -14.04 24.05 -4.03
N GLY A 652 -14.71 22.92 -4.23
CA GLY A 652 -14.30 21.63 -3.69
C GLY A 652 -14.71 20.49 -4.60
N SER A 653 -13.96 19.39 -4.57
CA SER A 653 -13.81 18.46 -5.70
C SER A 653 -13.55 17.02 -5.22
N ALA A 654 -14.61 16.26 -4.92
CA ALA A 654 -14.48 14.94 -4.31
C ALA A 654 -15.01 13.78 -5.18
N THR A 655 -14.44 12.59 -4.96
CA THR A 655 -14.81 11.36 -5.69
C THR A 655 -16.17 10.83 -5.23
N GLY A 656 -17.07 10.58 -6.19
CA GLY A 656 -18.39 9.97 -5.94
C GLY A 656 -18.38 8.44 -6.03
N TYR A 657 -19.35 7.89 -6.76
CA TYR A 657 -19.33 6.49 -7.19
C TYR A 657 -18.32 6.27 -8.33
N SER A 658 -18.19 7.25 -9.24
CA SER A 658 -17.16 7.18 -10.29
C SER A 658 -15.78 7.59 -9.77
N LYS A 659 -14.76 6.78 -10.08
CA LYS A 659 -13.35 7.03 -9.73
C LYS A 659 -12.59 7.89 -10.75
N SER A 660 -13.15 8.14 -11.92
CA SER A 660 -12.43 8.79 -13.05
C SER A 660 -12.73 10.28 -13.24
N ALA A 661 -13.76 10.82 -12.59
CA ALA A 661 -14.08 12.25 -12.61
C ALA A 661 -14.81 12.63 -11.32
N LYS A 662 -14.27 13.63 -10.60
CA LYS A 662 -14.77 14.13 -9.32
C LYS A 662 -16.09 14.93 -9.50
N ILE A 663 -16.88 14.99 -8.43
CA ILE A 663 -18.00 15.93 -8.27
C ILE A 663 -17.40 17.25 -7.79
N GLN A 664 -17.69 18.36 -8.47
CA GLN A 664 -17.21 19.70 -8.15
C GLN A 664 -18.38 20.60 -7.73
N VAL A 665 -18.22 21.30 -6.62
CA VAL A 665 -19.20 22.24 -6.06
C VAL A 665 -18.53 23.57 -5.74
N SER A 666 -19.27 24.67 -5.79
CA SER A 666 -18.87 25.93 -5.17
C SER A 666 -19.76 26.24 -3.98
N VAL A 667 -19.16 26.72 -2.89
CA VAL A 667 -19.80 27.08 -1.63
C VAL A 667 -19.61 28.58 -1.41
N GLU A 668 -20.70 29.31 -1.25
CA GLU A 668 -20.73 30.75 -1.01
C GLU A 668 -20.88 30.97 0.51
N ILE A 669 -19.92 31.69 1.10
CA ILE A 669 -19.95 32.12 2.50
C ILE A 669 -20.24 33.61 2.55
N ALA A 670 -21.22 34.01 3.37
CA ALA A 670 -21.56 35.41 3.62
C ALA A 670 -21.99 35.60 5.09
N GLY A 671 -21.39 36.57 5.78
CA GLY A 671 -21.56 36.78 7.22
C GLY A 671 -21.07 35.59 8.06
N GLY A 672 -19.99 34.93 7.63
CA GLY A 672 -19.40 33.74 8.24
C GLY A 672 -20.26 32.47 8.12
N LYS A 673 -21.25 32.47 7.23
CA LYS A 673 -22.27 31.41 7.11
C LYS A 673 -22.41 30.89 5.69
N ILE A 674 -22.69 29.59 5.58
CA ILE A 674 -22.98 28.89 4.33
C ILE A 674 -24.28 29.46 3.76
N SER A 675 -24.17 30.36 2.79
CA SER A 675 -25.32 31.06 2.19
C SER A 675 -25.91 30.25 1.02
N LYS A 676 -25.06 29.55 0.27
CA LYS A 676 -25.43 28.87 -0.98
C LYS A 676 -24.41 27.80 -1.35
N ILE A 677 -24.87 26.79 -2.09
CA ILE A 677 -24.03 25.72 -2.64
C ILE A 677 -24.49 25.45 -4.08
N ASN A 678 -23.58 25.53 -5.04
CA ASN A 678 -23.85 25.35 -6.47
C ASN A 678 -23.15 24.11 -7.02
N LEU A 679 -23.64 23.58 -8.13
CA LEU A 679 -22.99 22.51 -8.88
C LEU A 679 -22.10 23.11 -9.96
N ILE A 680 -20.82 22.77 -9.96
CA ILE A 680 -19.91 23.03 -11.08
C ILE A 680 -19.95 21.82 -12.02
N SER A 681 -19.75 20.62 -11.47
CA SER A 681 -19.72 19.38 -12.23
C SER A 681 -20.23 18.20 -11.39
N MET A 682 -21.06 17.34 -11.99
CA MET A 682 -21.42 16.03 -11.39
C MET A 682 -20.36 14.95 -11.69
N GLY A 683 -19.23 15.30 -12.31
CA GLY A 683 -18.24 14.34 -12.80
C GLY A 683 -18.87 13.34 -13.77
N GLN A 684 -18.53 12.05 -13.57
CA GLN A 684 -19.12 10.93 -14.30
C GLN A 684 -20.13 10.15 -13.43
N GLU A 685 -20.87 10.85 -12.56
CA GLU A 685 -21.89 10.22 -11.72
C GLU A 685 -23.07 9.66 -12.52
N THR A 686 -23.60 8.54 -12.04
CA THR A 686 -24.84 7.97 -12.58
C THR A 686 -26.01 8.87 -12.22
N LYS A 687 -26.50 9.64 -13.22
CA LYS A 687 -27.62 10.62 -13.10
C LYS A 687 -28.80 10.15 -12.23
N ARG A 688 -29.16 8.85 -12.28
CA ARG A 688 -30.25 8.26 -11.47
C ARG A 688 -30.03 8.38 -9.96
N TYR A 689 -28.78 8.29 -9.48
CA TYR A 689 -28.44 8.44 -8.07
C TYR A 689 -28.14 9.90 -7.73
N PHE A 690 -27.37 10.59 -8.56
CA PHE A 690 -27.06 12.01 -8.38
C PHE A 690 -28.32 12.89 -8.26
N ASN A 691 -29.33 12.68 -9.11
CA ASN A 691 -30.60 13.42 -9.07
C ASN A 691 -31.44 13.15 -7.81
N LYS A 692 -31.15 12.11 -7.01
CA LYS A 692 -31.76 11.90 -5.68
C LYS A 692 -31.04 12.65 -4.57
N VAL A 693 -29.73 12.90 -4.75
CA VAL A 693 -28.81 13.48 -3.77
C VAL A 693 -28.81 15.00 -3.87
N TRP A 694 -28.63 15.52 -5.09
CA TRP A 694 -28.42 16.95 -5.33
C TRP A 694 -29.53 17.88 -4.80
N PRO A 695 -30.84 17.56 -4.86
CA PRO A 695 -31.86 18.42 -4.26
C PRO A 695 -31.99 18.30 -2.73
N LYS A 696 -31.20 17.44 -2.08
CA LYS A 696 -31.29 17.14 -0.64
C LYS A 696 -30.07 17.58 0.15
N ILE A 697 -28.88 17.10 -0.20
CA ILE A 697 -27.66 17.31 0.60
C ILE A 697 -27.30 18.80 0.72
N PRO A 698 -27.22 19.61 -0.36
CA PRO A 698 -26.89 21.03 -0.25
C PRO A 698 -27.88 21.80 0.63
N ASN A 699 -29.18 21.54 0.48
CA ASN A 699 -30.23 22.16 1.30
C ASN A 699 -30.13 21.77 2.79
N ALA A 700 -29.80 20.51 3.08
CA ALA A 700 -29.55 20.06 4.44
C ALA A 700 -28.30 20.73 5.05
N VAL A 701 -27.20 20.85 4.31
CA VAL A 701 -25.98 21.51 4.78
C VAL A 701 -26.21 23.00 5.05
N ILE A 702 -26.89 23.71 4.15
CA ILE A 702 -27.25 25.13 4.36
C ILE A 702 -28.18 25.28 5.57
N SER A 703 -29.13 24.37 5.77
CA SER A 703 -30.05 24.39 6.92
C SER A 703 -29.36 24.09 8.25
N ALA A 704 -28.37 23.18 8.25
CA ALA A 704 -27.62 22.77 9.44
C ALA A 704 -26.37 23.64 9.71
N GLN A 705 -25.97 24.49 8.76
CA GLN A 705 -24.65 25.16 8.72
C GLN A 705 -23.47 24.19 8.92
N SER A 706 -23.65 22.93 8.50
CA SER A 706 -22.70 21.84 8.77
C SER A 706 -22.86 20.70 7.78
N THR A 707 -21.77 20.04 7.45
CA THR A 707 -21.71 18.82 6.62
C THR A 707 -22.06 17.54 7.37
N LYS A 708 -22.33 17.62 8.68
CA LYS A 708 -22.86 16.53 9.52
C LYS A 708 -24.34 16.24 9.19
N VAL A 709 -24.63 15.79 7.97
CA VAL A 709 -25.98 15.53 7.44
C VAL A 709 -26.15 14.11 6.91
N ASP A 710 -27.38 13.59 6.98
CA ASP A 710 -27.70 12.22 6.56
C ASP A 710 -27.53 11.99 5.05
N VAL A 711 -26.92 10.84 4.73
CA VAL A 711 -26.78 10.34 3.35
C VAL A 711 -28.13 9.90 2.77
N VAL A 712 -28.35 10.14 1.47
CA VAL A 712 -29.62 9.76 0.84
C VAL A 712 -29.66 8.25 0.62
N SER A 713 -30.64 7.59 1.25
CA SER A 713 -30.85 6.14 1.15
C SER A 713 -30.93 5.66 -0.31
N GLY A 714 -30.14 4.63 -0.63
CA GLY A 714 -29.99 4.09 -1.98
C GLY A 714 -29.19 4.99 -2.94
N ALA A 715 -28.39 5.93 -2.42
CA ALA A 715 -27.47 6.79 -3.17
C ALA A 715 -26.23 7.20 -2.34
N THR A 716 -25.72 6.30 -1.49
CA THR A 716 -24.68 6.58 -0.48
C THR A 716 -23.38 7.13 -1.07
N TYR A 717 -22.81 6.51 -2.11
CA TYR A 717 -21.56 6.98 -2.72
C TYR A 717 -21.69 8.38 -3.33
N SER A 718 -22.78 8.65 -4.06
CA SER A 718 -23.08 9.98 -4.59
C SER A 718 -23.33 11.01 -3.47
N SER A 719 -23.91 10.59 -2.34
CA SER A 719 -24.10 11.45 -1.16
C SER A 719 -22.77 11.83 -0.53
N ASN A 720 -21.90 10.85 -0.26
CA ASN A 720 -20.56 11.08 0.30
C ASN A 720 -19.71 11.95 -0.64
N GLY A 721 -19.79 11.75 -1.96
CA GLY A 721 -19.10 12.60 -2.94
C GLY A 721 -19.53 14.07 -2.86
N VAL A 722 -20.84 14.35 -2.74
CA VAL A 722 -21.33 15.72 -2.56
C VAL A 722 -20.92 16.29 -1.19
N ILE A 723 -21.08 15.53 -0.10
CA ILE A 723 -20.69 15.96 1.26
C ILE A 723 -19.19 16.27 1.33
N ASN A 724 -18.35 15.43 0.74
CA ASN A 724 -16.89 15.59 0.76
C ASN A 724 -16.43 16.78 -0.10
N ALA A 725 -17.06 17.03 -1.25
CA ALA A 725 -16.77 18.20 -2.07
C ALA A 725 -17.13 19.50 -1.32
N ILE A 726 -18.24 19.50 -0.57
CA ILE A 726 -18.59 20.62 0.30
C ILE A 726 -17.60 20.77 1.47
N ASN A 727 -17.15 19.67 2.09
CA ASN A 727 -16.13 19.70 3.15
C ASN A 727 -14.80 20.31 2.68
N GLU A 728 -14.35 19.98 1.47
CA GLU A 728 -13.12 20.52 0.87
C GLU A 728 -13.22 22.05 0.69
N ALA A 729 -14.32 22.53 0.10
CA ALA A 729 -14.62 23.97 -0.02
C ALA A 729 -14.72 24.66 1.36
N LEU A 730 -15.36 24.04 2.35
CA LEU A 730 -15.44 24.57 3.72
C LEU A 730 -14.11 24.53 4.48
N THR A 731 -13.15 23.71 4.05
CA THR A 731 -11.79 23.67 4.62
C THR A 731 -10.99 24.85 4.10
N LEU A 732 -11.09 25.16 2.80
CA LEU A 732 -10.58 26.41 2.21
C LEU A 732 -11.26 27.64 2.82
N ALA A 733 -12.56 27.57 3.13
CA ALA A 733 -13.28 28.66 3.82
C ALA A 733 -12.85 28.89 5.27
N LYS A 734 -12.15 27.94 5.92
CA LYS A 734 -11.53 28.13 7.25
C LYS A 734 -10.11 28.69 7.17
N ASN A 735 -9.41 28.44 6.07
CA ASN A 735 -8.03 28.89 5.86
C ASN A 735 -7.85 29.26 4.37
N PRO A 736 -8.32 30.45 3.96
CA PRO A 736 -8.32 30.83 2.55
C PRO A 736 -6.89 30.89 2.01
N PRO A 737 -6.62 30.34 0.81
CA PRO A 737 -5.37 30.56 0.11
C PRO A 737 -5.08 32.06 0.04
N GLN A 738 -3.90 32.47 0.49
CA GLN A 738 -3.45 33.85 0.27
C GLN A 738 -3.26 34.04 -1.22
N GLU A 739 -3.70 35.19 -1.76
CA GLU A 739 -3.56 35.49 -3.19
C GLU A 739 -2.08 35.44 -3.58
N GLU A 740 -1.75 34.72 -4.67
CA GLU A 740 -0.38 34.60 -5.17
C GLU A 740 0.09 35.95 -5.72
N LYS A 741 0.80 36.70 -4.87
CA LYS A 741 1.52 37.92 -5.23
C LYS A 741 2.56 37.59 -6.29
N GLU A 742 2.49 38.23 -7.46
CA GLU A 742 3.53 38.07 -8.49
C GLU A 742 4.91 38.51 -7.94
N SER A 743 5.92 37.66 -8.12
CA SER A 743 7.30 37.93 -7.69
C SER A 743 7.83 39.18 -8.41
N VAL A 744 8.31 40.16 -7.63
CA VAL A 744 8.88 41.42 -8.12
C VAL A 744 10.26 41.22 -8.70
N TYR A 745 11.02 40.25 -8.17
CA TYR A 745 12.34 39.86 -8.66
C TYR A 745 12.30 38.50 -9.35
N LYS A 746 13.34 38.21 -10.14
CA LYS A 746 13.60 36.89 -10.72
C LYS A 746 14.57 36.14 -9.83
N ASP A 747 14.32 34.85 -9.67
CA ASP A 747 15.24 33.94 -8.98
C ASP A 747 16.54 33.81 -9.79
N GLY A 748 17.68 33.88 -9.10
CA GLY A 748 18.99 33.84 -9.75
C GLY A 748 20.13 34.31 -8.86
N SER A 749 21.33 34.36 -9.44
CA SER A 749 22.51 34.99 -8.81
C SER A 749 23.02 36.12 -9.71
N TYR A 750 23.26 37.27 -9.09
CA TYR A 750 23.56 38.54 -9.73
C TYR A 750 24.94 39.02 -9.30
N ASP A 751 25.87 39.02 -10.23
CA ASP A 751 27.24 39.50 -10.04
C ASP A 751 27.32 40.99 -10.43
N VAL A 752 27.71 41.82 -9.46
CA VAL A 752 27.77 43.28 -9.53
C VAL A 752 29.17 43.75 -9.17
N THR A 753 29.58 44.94 -9.62
CA THR A 753 30.83 45.57 -9.21
C THR A 753 30.59 47.05 -8.95
N VAL A 754 31.05 47.52 -7.79
CA VAL A 754 30.87 48.89 -7.28
C VAL A 754 32.21 49.48 -6.86
N ILE A 755 32.29 50.81 -6.76
CA ILE A 755 33.51 51.52 -6.36
C ILE A 755 33.32 52.06 -4.94
N CYS A 756 34.06 51.54 -3.98
CA CYS A 756 34.17 52.14 -2.65
C CYS A 756 35.05 53.38 -2.74
N LYS A 757 34.55 54.53 -2.25
CA LYS A 757 35.25 55.81 -2.24
C LYS A 757 35.35 56.34 -0.81
N ASP A 758 36.58 56.61 -0.34
CA ASP A 758 36.77 57.43 0.85
C ASP A 758 36.65 58.93 0.51
N LYS A 759 36.33 59.73 1.53
CA LYS A 759 36.10 61.18 1.55
C LYS A 759 37.25 62.04 1.02
N LEU A 760 38.40 61.44 0.72
CA LEU A 760 39.61 62.10 0.23
C LEU A 760 39.99 61.73 -1.21
N ASP A 761 39.23 60.86 -1.90
CA ASP A 761 39.54 60.29 -3.24
C ASP A 761 40.98 59.70 -3.33
N GLN A 762 41.56 59.25 -2.20
CA GLN A 762 42.93 58.72 -2.13
C GLN A 762 43.01 57.20 -2.31
N PHE A 763 41.96 56.47 -1.95
CA PHE A 763 41.90 55.01 -1.96
C PHE A 763 40.56 54.53 -2.52
N ASP A 764 40.29 54.84 -3.79
CA ASP A 764 39.19 54.21 -4.53
C ASP A 764 39.52 52.73 -4.77
N TYR A 765 38.65 51.81 -4.37
CA TYR A 765 38.82 50.38 -4.65
C TYR A 765 37.52 49.73 -5.12
N MET A 766 37.65 48.71 -5.97
CA MET A 766 36.51 47.98 -6.52
C MET A 766 36.12 46.83 -5.60
N ILE A 767 34.82 46.73 -5.32
CA ILE A 767 34.19 45.60 -4.62
C ILE A 767 33.33 44.86 -5.64
N HIS A 768 33.61 43.57 -5.80
CA HIS A 768 32.71 42.65 -6.50
C HIS A 768 31.74 42.07 -5.49
N LEU A 769 30.47 41.97 -5.89
CA LEU A 769 29.37 41.50 -5.06
C LEU A 769 28.58 40.45 -5.82
N LYS A 770 28.25 39.34 -5.17
CA LYS A 770 27.32 38.32 -5.65
C LYS A 770 26.11 38.26 -4.73
N VAL A 771 24.93 38.51 -5.28
CA VAL A 771 23.64 38.46 -4.57
C VAL A 771 22.83 37.31 -5.15
N THR A 772 22.41 36.35 -4.32
CA THR A 772 21.48 35.29 -4.72
C THR A 772 20.08 35.63 -4.21
N ILE A 773 19.10 35.57 -5.10
CA ILE A 773 17.70 35.91 -4.86
C ILE A 773 16.85 34.69 -5.18
N GLU A 774 15.94 34.33 -4.27
CA GLU A 774 15.00 33.20 -4.40
C GLU A 774 13.67 33.61 -3.75
N SER A 775 12.56 33.54 -4.48
CA SER A 775 11.19 33.85 -4.01
C SER A 775 11.05 35.23 -3.33
N ASP A 776 11.48 36.30 -4.02
CA ASP A 776 11.51 37.69 -3.50
C ASP A 776 12.28 37.84 -2.16
N ARG A 777 13.32 37.05 -1.94
CA ARG A 777 14.24 37.15 -0.79
C ARG A 777 15.70 37.05 -1.23
N ILE A 778 16.59 37.79 -0.59
CA ILE A 778 18.05 37.55 -0.72
C ILE A 778 18.39 36.35 0.18
N THR A 779 18.88 35.27 -0.42
CA THR A 779 19.28 34.05 0.31
C THR A 779 20.80 33.92 0.46
N LYS A 780 21.59 34.67 -0.32
CA LYS A 780 23.05 34.70 -0.21
C LYS A 780 23.62 36.07 -0.59
N LEU A 781 24.69 36.47 0.12
CA LEU A 781 25.46 37.68 -0.14
C LEU A 781 26.95 37.37 0.02
N GLU A 782 27.76 37.58 -1.02
CA GLU A 782 29.20 37.35 -1.02
C GLU A 782 29.92 38.56 -1.65
N ALA A 783 30.99 39.06 -1.03
CA ALA A 783 31.77 40.18 -1.56
C ALA A 783 33.28 39.93 -1.50
N TYR A 784 34.04 40.49 -2.44
CA TYR A 784 35.50 40.46 -2.47
C TYR A 784 36.08 41.70 -3.17
N GLY A 785 37.29 42.11 -2.75
CA GLY A 785 38.03 43.22 -3.36
C GLY A 785 38.93 42.79 -4.53
N ASP A 786 39.29 43.75 -5.39
CA ASP A 786 40.06 43.52 -6.61
C ASP A 786 41.59 43.62 -6.36
N LEU A 787 42.26 42.48 -6.16
CA LEU A 787 43.71 42.40 -5.89
C LEU A 787 44.56 42.68 -7.15
N TYR A 788 44.83 43.96 -7.42
CA TYR A 788 45.60 44.37 -8.60
C TYR A 788 47.10 43.98 -8.56
N GLU A 789 47.50 43.03 -9.40
CA GLU A 789 48.91 42.84 -9.77
C GLU A 789 49.42 44.08 -10.56
N GLY A 790 50.46 44.75 -10.04
CA GLY A 790 51.04 45.94 -10.72
C GLY A 790 52.35 46.46 -10.12
N GLY A 791 52.50 46.40 -8.79
CA GLY A 791 53.74 46.73 -8.09
C GLY A 791 53.69 48.08 -7.36
N HIS A 792 53.30 48.02 -6.08
CA HIS A 792 53.05 49.13 -5.16
C HIS A 792 51.79 49.94 -5.51
N GLU A 793 50.92 50.29 -4.54
CA GLU A 793 51.01 50.11 -3.09
C GLU A 793 50.48 48.74 -2.59
N ILE A 794 50.30 48.61 -1.28
CA ILE A 794 49.92 47.37 -0.58
C ILE A 794 48.42 47.45 -0.25
N PHE A 795 47.70 46.33 -0.30
CA PHE A 795 46.49 46.19 0.49
C PHE A 795 46.88 46.23 1.97
N GLU A 796 46.46 47.25 2.71
CA GLU A 796 46.54 47.25 4.17
C GLU A 796 45.49 46.26 4.71
N GLU A 797 45.90 45.35 5.61
CA GLU A 797 45.03 44.30 6.18
C GLU A 797 43.76 44.87 6.85
N ASP A 798 43.83 46.14 7.29
CA ASP A 798 42.72 46.90 7.85
C ASP A 798 41.56 47.12 6.85
N ASN A 799 41.81 47.22 5.53
CA ASN A 799 40.76 47.45 4.53
C ASN A 799 39.89 46.21 4.30
N ASP A 800 40.48 45.01 4.34
CA ASP A 800 39.72 43.76 4.34
C ASP A 800 38.88 43.63 5.62
N ALA A 801 39.39 44.10 6.77
CA ALA A 801 38.62 44.13 8.02
C ALA A 801 37.39 45.04 7.94
N TYR A 802 37.47 46.20 7.29
CA TYR A 802 36.30 47.06 7.05
C TYR A 802 35.30 46.45 6.05
N LEU A 803 35.78 45.86 4.94
CA LEU A 803 34.90 45.18 3.98
C LEU A 803 34.18 43.98 4.62
N TYR A 804 34.89 43.18 5.41
CA TYR A 804 34.34 42.03 6.13
C TYR A 804 33.33 42.46 7.20
N ALA A 805 33.65 43.48 8.02
CA ALA A 805 32.74 44.00 9.03
C ALA A 805 31.44 44.57 8.41
N ALA A 806 31.55 45.28 7.28
CA ALA A 806 30.40 45.75 6.53
C ALA A 806 29.56 44.59 5.97
N LEU A 807 30.21 43.57 5.38
CA LEU A 807 29.53 42.42 4.79
C LEU A 807 28.77 41.59 5.83
N GLU A 808 29.38 41.24 6.96
CA GLU A 808 28.71 40.43 8.00
C GLU A 808 27.58 41.21 8.68
N GLY A 809 27.79 42.49 9.02
CA GLY A 809 26.73 43.32 9.62
C GLY A 809 25.53 43.54 8.69
N ILE A 810 25.77 43.69 7.37
CA ILE A 810 24.69 43.76 6.38
C ILE A 810 24.01 42.40 6.21
N LYS A 811 24.74 41.27 6.19
CA LYS A 811 24.14 39.92 6.12
C LYS A 811 23.16 39.65 7.27
N GLU A 812 23.55 39.98 8.51
CA GLU A 812 22.69 39.75 9.69
C GLU A 812 21.35 40.50 9.59
N ASN A 813 21.34 41.71 9.03
CA ASN A 813 20.11 42.46 8.82
C ASN A 813 19.33 41.91 7.60
N LEU A 814 20.01 41.74 6.46
CA LEU A 814 19.40 41.48 5.16
C LEU A 814 18.78 40.07 5.03
N LEU A 815 19.41 39.03 5.59
CA LEU A 815 18.91 37.65 5.51
C LEU A 815 17.65 37.42 6.37
N ASN A 816 17.38 38.31 7.32
CA ASN A 816 16.17 38.27 8.16
C ASN A 816 14.91 38.77 7.44
N PHE A 817 15.03 39.41 6.27
CA PHE A 817 13.86 39.80 5.48
C PHE A 817 13.13 38.58 4.92
N LYS A 818 11.82 38.53 5.15
CA LYS A 818 10.91 37.48 4.62
C LYS A 818 10.37 37.80 3.23
N ASP A 819 10.50 39.05 2.79
CA ASP A 819 10.10 39.60 1.50
C ASP A 819 10.89 40.91 1.32
N ILE A 820 11.55 41.11 0.17
CA ILE A 820 12.31 42.33 -0.15
C ILE A 820 11.66 43.23 -1.21
N SER A 821 10.46 42.89 -1.72
CA SER A 821 9.75 43.66 -2.76
C SER A 821 9.40 45.11 -2.39
N GLY A 822 9.46 45.47 -1.11
CA GLY A 822 9.26 46.83 -0.61
C GLY A 822 10.51 47.53 -0.05
N LEU A 823 11.68 46.86 -0.12
CA LEU A 823 12.94 47.28 0.49
C LEU A 823 13.50 48.54 -0.18
N LYS A 824 14.06 49.46 0.62
CA LYS A 824 14.68 50.71 0.18
C LYS A 824 16.09 50.85 0.74
N GLU A 825 16.87 51.73 0.13
CA GLU A 825 18.27 52.00 0.48
C GLU A 825 18.47 52.36 1.97
N GLY A 826 17.49 53.03 2.59
CA GLY A 826 17.50 53.38 4.02
C GLY A 826 16.92 52.31 4.97
N ASP A 827 16.52 51.15 4.46
CA ASP A 827 16.03 50.01 5.27
C ASP A 827 17.17 49.02 5.62
N ILE A 828 18.37 49.21 5.07
CA ILE A 828 19.60 48.45 5.40
C ILE A 828 20.50 49.34 6.28
N ASP A 829 20.81 48.90 7.49
CA ASP A 829 21.66 49.67 8.41
C ASP A 829 23.13 49.74 7.95
N ILE A 830 23.71 50.93 8.05
CA ILE A 830 25.14 51.19 7.81
C ILE A 830 25.95 50.68 9.01
N VAL A 831 26.95 49.82 8.77
CA VAL A 831 27.79 49.29 9.85
C VAL A 831 28.70 50.39 10.41
N SER A 832 28.60 50.60 11.73
CA SER A 832 29.40 51.57 12.46
C SER A 832 30.89 51.24 12.38
N GLY A 833 31.70 52.19 11.91
CA GLY A 833 33.14 52.01 11.68
C GLY A 833 33.51 51.54 10.27
N ALA A 834 32.58 50.96 9.50
CA ALA A 834 32.83 50.42 8.15
C ALA A 834 31.95 51.10 7.08
N SER A 835 31.68 52.41 7.25
CA SER A 835 30.55 53.07 6.59
C SER A 835 30.70 53.28 5.07
N TYR A 836 31.92 53.50 4.54
CA TYR A 836 32.12 53.60 3.08
C TYR A 836 31.90 52.25 2.39
N SER A 837 32.45 51.18 2.98
CA SER A 837 32.25 49.81 2.53
C SER A 837 30.77 49.39 2.62
N SER A 838 30.09 49.80 3.69
CA SER A 838 28.66 49.57 3.87
C SER A 838 27.83 50.24 2.77
N ASN A 839 28.09 51.52 2.48
CA ASN A 839 27.38 52.26 1.43
C ASN A 839 27.59 51.61 0.05
N ALA A 840 28.82 51.23 -0.28
CA ALA A 840 29.13 50.55 -1.53
C ALA A 840 28.44 49.18 -1.64
N LEU A 841 28.43 48.39 -0.56
CA LEU A 841 27.69 47.11 -0.53
C LEU A 841 26.18 47.32 -0.70
N ILE A 842 25.59 48.35 -0.09
CA ILE A 842 24.17 48.72 -0.24
C ILE A 842 23.87 49.13 -1.70
N GLU A 843 24.69 49.99 -2.31
CA GLU A 843 24.59 50.36 -3.73
C GLU A 843 24.67 49.11 -4.63
N GLY A 844 25.56 48.17 -4.30
CA GLY A 844 25.71 46.89 -5.01
C GLY A 844 24.49 45.99 -4.88
N ILE A 845 23.88 45.92 -3.68
CA ILE A 845 22.63 45.18 -3.44
C ILE A 845 21.51 45.77 -4.28
N PHE A 846 21.28 47.09 -4.21
CA PHE A 846 20.20 47.71 -4.99
C PHE A 846 20.44 47.65 -6.51
N THR A 847 21.70 47.65 -6.95
CA THR A 847 22.06 47.37 -8.34
C THR A 847 21.72 45.92 -8.73
N ALA A 848 21.98 44.93 -7.88
CA ALA A 848 21.57 43.54 -8.11
C ALA A 848 20.04 43.39 -8.16
N LEU A 849 19.31 44.02 -7.23
CA LEU A 849 17.84 44.05 -7.24
C LEU A 849 17.29 44.70 -8.51
N SER A 850 17.94 45.77 -9.01
CA SER A 850 17.58 46.40 -10.29
C SER A 850 17.85 45.51 -11.51
N GLN A 851 18.82 44.59 -11.45
CA GLN A 851 19.05 43.58 -12.50
C GLN A 851 18.04 42.42 -12.41
N ALA A 852 17.65 42.04 -11.19
CA ALA A 852 16.70 40.97 -10.93
C ALA A 852 15.25 41.35 -11.24
N GLY A 853 14.91 42.64 -11.16
CA GLY A 853 13.56 43.16 -11.31
C GLY A 853 12.82 42.68 -12.57
N ASN A 854 11.54 42.34 -12.37
CA ASN A 854 10.56 42.22 -13.43
C ASN A 854 10.14 43.63 -13.89
N ASN A 855 10.89 44.20 -14.85
CA ASN A 855 10.60 45.50 -15.46
C ASN A 855 9.14 45.62 -15.95
N ASN A 856 8.33 46.36 -15.20
CA ASN A 856 6.97 46.82 -15.50
C ASN A 856 6.88 48.32 -15.17
#